data_AF-A0A813QS88-F1
#
_entry.id   AF-A0A813QS88-F1
#
_cell.length_a   1.000
_cell.length_b   1.000
_cell.length_c   1.000
_cell.angle_alpha   90.00
_cell.angle_beta   90.00
_cell.angle_gamma   90.00
#
_symmetry.space_group_name_H-M   'P 1'
#
loop_
_entity.id
_entity.type
_entity.pdbx_description
1 polymer ?
#
loop_
_entity_poly.entity_id
_entity_poly.type
_entity_poly.pdbx_seq_one_letter_code
_entity_poly.pdbx_strand_id
1 'polypeptide(L)'
;MTTNSSEALTNSHHLSHLTAPVLTHASSSTTIAYYNRDQDRLNNNTDAGTVDYGRQYPLLPNQNGFTSDMSTTRSLHNLQLNTNSYSHNDQNDIFEDAVENLNDDIGDATRSLPASTGAGAMTEKVVDLTQGLIDGAHIMKLIFQNRLNEALVLAKDQYVSTRLIEQRNLMDDMEATLQSLRQTIHLAKKRETYRSWISSALTGTKQVMGEYELHAKLVYAEALLLQALLMFIQDQGLFSFLSGALKIKECHDAFLKLAKNNDPSKFSTPLLHEHFDSGVRMGNGAFNLMIASLPQRIIKYLEFAGFSGDKEYGLQELEKSSKSNGIRAPLSALFLLGYHTFAGQILGNGEGDVELAHNLTENYLRIYPNSYMFLVFRARLQTLRCHLNEGISTYEQAISSQNDWRNLHHISHWEILWCRVLLHEWNEAAKMADILLNESSWSKATYCYLLATFLFEANKEVASEDIIKLYNRVPGLKIRLAGKSIPMEKYAIKKCEQFQVQKWLFLPALELVYIMNGFYILYHNEKQMRKTLDIVNRGLENLKATHTNDAFFADSLGTGYLLRGVILFFLHHYDEALEALDEVLSLTKQFEEKSYLPPNALLEKGLIYTAMKQNQKASECLHKALNDHKDYQLESRLHFRANAALWSLKQMDAQARKESKKSGSSNKKTSDTRC
;
A
#
# COMPACT_ATOMS: atom_id res chain seq x y z
N MET A 1 60.53 46.79 1.50
CA MET A 1 59.20 47.42 1.41
C MET A 1 58.22 46.46 2.06
N THR A 2 58.13 46.57 3.40
CA THR A 2 56.96 47.13 4.12
C THR A 2 55.77 46.18 4.05
N THR A 3 55.66 45.28 5.03
CA THR A 3 54.79 45.37 6.24
C THR A 3 53.46 44.65 5.96
N ASN A 4 52.90 43.76 6.78
CA ASN A 4 53.09 43.28 8.15
C ASN A 4 52.29 41.95 8.21
N SER A 5 52.82 40.82 8.69
CA SER A 5 52.77 40.35 10.10
C SER A 5 51.34 40.40 10.68
N SER A 6 50.78 39.41 11.34
CA SER A 6 51.33 38.22 12.03
C SER A 6 50.11 37.33 12.30
N GLU A 7 50.18 36.04 11.98
CA GLU A 7 50.44 34.96 12.94
C GLU A 7 49.38 34.84 14.03
N ALA A 8 48.59 33.77 14.00
CA ALA A 8 48.91 32.43 14.52
C ALA A 8 48.58 32.35 16.03
N LEU A 9 48.40 31.22 16.69
CA LEU A 9 48.70 29.81 16.53
C LEU A 9 47.53 29.06 17.24
N THR A 10 47.27 27.76 17.11
CA THR A 10 48.09 26.56 17.38
C THR A 10 47.20 25.37 16.94
N ASN A 11 47.53 24.47 16.00
CA ASN A 11 48.55 23.42 16.03
C ASN A 11 48.55 22.65 17.37
N SER A 12 48.49 21.32 17.46
CA SER A 12 48.88 20.29 16.50
C SER A 12 48.90 18.90 17.15
N HIS A 13 49.03 17.86 16.32
CA HIS A 13 49.80 16.62 16.58
C HIS A 13 49.22 15.62 17.60
N HIS A 14 49.37 14.29 17.47
CA HIS A 14 50.04 13.35 16.57
C HIS A 14 49.31 11.99 16.81
N LEU A 15 48.87 11.21 15.82
CA LEU A 15 49.63 10.27 14.97
C LEU A 15 49.88 8.90 15.62
N SER A 16 49.62 7.86 14.82
CA SER A 16 50.11 6.47 14.83
C SER A 16 49.34 5.43 15.65
N HIS A 17 49.23 4.16 15.23
CA HIS A 17 49.18 3.41 13.96
C HIS A 17 49.17 1.91 14.37
N LEU A 18 48.91 1.02 13.40
CA LEU A 18 49.10 -0.45 13.36
C LEU A 18 47.76 -1.21 13.49
N THR A 19 47.28 -2.00 12.52
CA THR A 19 47.86 -2.65 11.32
C THR A 19 46.71 -2.88 10.31
N ALA A 20 46.72 -2.32 9.10
CA ALA A 20 47.44 -2.74 7.88
C ALA A 20 46.70 -3.82 7.02
N PRO A 21 46.82 -3.75 5.68
CA PRO A 21 45.75 -4.01 4.71
C PRO A 21 46.13 -5.07 3.64
N VAL A 22 45.41 -5.05 2.50
CA VAL A 22 45.80 -5.45 1.12
C VAL A 22 44.93 -6.59 0.54
N LEU A 23 44.07 -6.23 -0.44
CA LEU A 23 44.17 -6.69 -1.84
C LEU A 23 43.01 -6.10 -2.68
N THR A 24 43.34 -5.11 -3.51
CA THR A 24 42.58 -4.74 -4.72
C THR A 24 43.26 -5.36 -5.95
N HIS A 25 42.43 -5.75 -6.92
CA HIS A 25 42.74 -6.12 -8.32
C HIS A 25 43.50 -7.43 -8.61
N ALA A 26 42.74 -8.48 -8.96
CA ALA A 26 43.06 -9.38 -10.07
C ALA A 26 41.80 -10.16 -10.52
N SER A 27 41.60 -10.27 -11.85
CA SER A 27 40.81 -11.27 -12.60
C SER A 27 39.31 -11.42 -12.25
N SER A 28 38.36 -10.87 -13.01
CA SER A 28 37.91 -11.44 -14.31
C SER A 28 38.36 -12.90 -14.52
N SER A 29 37.45 -13.86 -14.29
CA SER A 29 37.38 -15.24 -14.84
C SER A 29 37.06 -16.38 -13.84
N THR A 30 36.89 -16.15 -12.53
CA THR A 30 36.72 -17.27 -11.57
C THR A 30 35.33 -17.36 -10.89
N THR A 31 34.48 -16.35 -10.98
CA THR A 31 33.11 -16.38 -10.41
C THR A 31 32.13 -17.21 -11.24
N ILE A 32 32.48 -17.55 -12.50
CA ILE A 32 31.65 -18.39 -13.38
C ILE A 32 31.83 -19.90 -13.08
N ALA A 33 32.89 -20.30 -12.36
CA ALA A 33 33.19 -21.71 -12.13
C ALA A 33 32.49 -22.32 -10.89
N TYR A 34 31.96 -21.49 -9.97
CA TYR A 34 31.16 -21.98 -8.83
C TYR A 34 29.66 -22.06 -9.13
N TYR A 35 29.17 -21.36 -10.17
CA TYR A 35 27.76 -21.37 -10.56
C TYR A 35 27.38 -22.61 -11.41
N ASN A 36 28.35 -23.25 -12.07
CA ASN A 36 28.10 -24.40 -12.93
C ASN A 36 28.15 -25.76 -12.21
N ARG A 37 28.69 -25.83 -10.98
CA ARG A 37 28.81 -27.11 -10.26
C ARG A 37 27.53 -27.54 -9.54
N ASP A 38 26.61 -26.60 -9.28
CA ASP A 38 25.31 -26.87 -8.67
C ASP A 38 24.19 -27.07 -9.71
N GLN A 39 24.37 -26.66 -10.96
CA GLN A 39 23.44 -26.96 -12.07
C GLN A 39 23.39 -28.46 -12.41
N ASP A 40 24.52 -29.17 -12.31
CA ASP A 40 24.56 -30.63 -12.56
C ASP A 40 23.98 -31.45 -11.40
N ARG A 41 23.80 -30.87 -10.21
CA ARG A 41 23.09 -31.50 -9.08
C ARG A 41 21.59 -31.21 -9.06
N LEU A 42 21.15 -30.11 -9.68
CA LEU A 42 19.74 -29.74 -9.82
C LEU A 42 19.04 -30.47 -10.98
N ASN A 43 19.78 -30.99 -11.97
CA ASN A 43 19.21 -31.69 -13.12
C ASN A 43 18.86 -33.19 -12.89
N ASN A 44 19.10 -33.74 -11.69
CA ASN A 44 18.83 -35.16 -11.40
C ASN A 44 17.74 -35.43 -10.35
N ASN A 45 16.92 -34.43 -9.99
CA ASN A 45 15.71 -34.65 -9.20
C ASN A 45 14.48 -34.06 -9.92
N THR A 46 14.10 -34.69 -11.03
CA THR A 46 12.74 -34.59 -11.55
C THR A 46 11.80 -35.41 -10.66
N ASP A 47 11.48 -34.87 -9.49
CA ASP A 47 10.20 -35.10 -8.84
C ASP A 47 9.55 -33.74 -8.69
N ALA A 48 8.86 -33.34 -9.75
CA ALA A 48 7.93 -32.22 -9.73
C ALA A 48 6.77 -32.59 -8.80
N GLY A 49 6.99 -32.40 -7.49
CA GLY A 49 5.93 -32.46 -6.50
C GLY A 49 4.92 -31.36 -6.82
N THR A 50 3.72 -31.78 -7.24
CA THR A 50 2.52 -30.94 -7.20
C THR A 50 2.41 -30.34 -5.81
N VAL A 51 2.66 -29.04 -5.71
CA VAL A 51 2.43 -28.28 -4.48
C VAL A 51 0.92 -28.25 -4.23
N ASP A 52 0.49 -28.80 -3.10
CA ASP A 52 -0.89 -28.74 -2.64
C ASP A 52 -1.24 -27.30 -2.29
N TYR A 53 -2.02 -26.64 -3.16
CA TYR A 53 -2.56 -25.29 -2.98
C TYR A 53 -3.76 -25.25 -2.01
N GLY A 54 -4.06 -26.34 -1.31
CA GLY A 54 -5.37 -26.61 -0.70
C GLY A 54 -5.65 -26.03 0.69
N ARG A 55 -4.69 -25.42 1.41
CA ARG A 55 -4.99 -24.77 2.70
C ARG A 55 -5.26 -23.29 2.50
N GLN A 56 -6.52 -22.91 2.48
CA GLN A 56 -6.91 -21.49 2.50
C GLN A 56 -6.75 -20.90 3.89
N TYR A 57 -6.38 -19.62 3.95
CA TYR A 57 -6.40 -18.84 5.18
C TYR A 57 -7.78 -18.95 5.85
N PRO A 58 -7.90 -19.20 7.17
CA PRO A 58 -9.16 -19.56 7.83
C PRO A 58 -10.27 -18.51 7.74
N LEU A 59 -9.95 -17.30 7.27
CA LEU A 59 -10.83 -16.15 7.21
C LEU A 59 -11.42 -15.87 5.82
N LEU A 60 -11.09 -16.65 4.77
CA LEU A 60 -11.61 -16.41 3.43
C LEU A 60 -12.35 -17.61 2.83
N PRO A 61 -13.63 -17.46 2.45
CA PRO A 61 -14.28 -18.37 1.52
C PRO A 61 -13.75 -18.12 0.10
N ASN A 62 -13.67 -19.22 -0.67
CA ASN A 62 -13.29 -19.29 -2.08
C ASN A 62 -13.95 -18.16 -2.93
N GLN A 63 -13.18 -17.17 -3.40
CA GLN A 63 -13.69 -16.16 -4.35
C GLN A 63 -13.79 -16.70 -5.79
N ASN A 64 -13.29 -17.91 -6.07
CA ASN A 64 -13.22 -18.49 -7.42
C ASN A 64 -14.54 -19.12 -7.92
N GLY A 65 -15.69 -18.62 -7.47
CA GLY A 65 -17.01 -19.22 -7.69
C GLY A 65 -18.02 -18.34 -8.41
N PHE A 66 -17.60 -17.50 -9.38
CA PHE A 66 -18.55 -16.81 -10.26
C PHE A 66 -18.35 -17.24 -11.72
N THR A 67 -19.02 -18.34 -12.08
CA THR A 67 -19.37 -18.57 -13.49
C THR A 67 -20.44 -17.56 -13.89
N SER A 68 -20.17 -16.87 -14.99
CA SER A 68 -21.01 -15.89 -15.68
C SER A 68 -22.51 -16.20 -15.67
N ASP A 69 -23.31 -15.34 -15.05
CA ASP A 69 -24.69 -15.12 -15.51
C ASP A 69 -25.09 -13.65 -15.34
N MET A 70 -25.18 -12.93 -16.45
CA MET A 70 -25.10 -11.47 -16.57
C MET A 70 -26.48 -10.79 -16.46
N SER A 71 -27.38 -11.29 -15.62
CA SER A 71 -28.80 -10.87 -15.64
C SER A 71 -29.39 -10.34 -14.31
N THR A 72 -28.69 -10.41 -13.18
CA THR A 72 -29.34 -10.17 -11.86
C THR A 72 -28.98 -8.84 -11.17
N THR A 73 -28.08 -8.01 -11.71
CA THR A 73 -27.60 -6.78 -11.02
C THR A 73 -28.56 -5.59 -11.09
N ARG A 74 -29.72 -5.70 -11.76
CA ARG A 74 -30.69 -4.58 -11.90
C ARG A 74 -31.77 -4.48 -10.82
N SER A 75 -31.90 -5.44 -9.89
CA SER A 75 -33.07 -5.50 -8.98
C SER A 75 -32.84 -5.05 -7.53
N LEU A 76 -31.62 -4.65 -7.13
CA LEU A 76 -31.33 -4.22 -5.75
C LEU A 76 -31.41 -2.71 -5.51
N HIS A 77 -31.96 -1.94 -6.46
CA HIS A 77 -32.02 -0.47 -6.39
C HIS A 77 -33.17 0.11 -5.53
N ASN A 78 -34.03 -0.72 -4.94
CA ASN A 78 -35.22 -0.26 -4.19
C ASN A 78 -35.35 -0.90 -2.81
N LEU A 79 -34.49 -0.52 -1.86
CA LEU A 79 -34.75 -0.70 -0.43
C LEU A 79 -34.39 0.60 0.30
N GLN A 80 -35.38 1.48 0.43
CA GLN A 80 -35.35 2.65 1.31
C GLN A 80 -35.11 2.18 2.76
N LEU A 81 -33.97 2.56 3.35
CA LEU A 81 -33.77 2.50 4.78
C LEU A 81 -34.08 3.86 5.38
N ASN A 82 -35.19 3.87 6.11
CA ASN A 82 -35.71 4.95 6.92
C ASN A 82 -34.85 5.07 8.19
N THR A 83 -34.14 6.18 8.42
CA THR A 83 -33.52 6.46 9.72
C THR A 83 -33.78 7.91 10.12
N ASN A 84 -34.60 8.07 11.15
CA ASN A 84 -34.92 9.35 11.79
C ASN A 84 -33.82 9.83 12.74
N SER A 85 -33.69 11.16 12.74
CA SER A 85 -33.35 12.09 13.84
C SER A 85 -31.97 12.00 14.53
N TYR A 86 -31.00 12.70 13.97
CA TYR A 86 -30.06 13.56 14.70
C TYR A 86 -29.93 14.89 13.94
N SER A 87 -29.82 16.01 14.66
CA SER A 87 -30.04 17.39 14.21
C SER A 87 -29.39 17.75 12.85
N HIS A 88 -30.24 18.06 11.87
CA HIS A 88 -29.90 18.27 10.46
C HIS A 88 -29.42 19.68 10.08
N ASN A 89 -29.46 20.66 11.00
CA ASN A 89 -29.23 22.06 10.63
C ASN A 89 -27.77 22.50 10.81
N ASP A 90 -27.10 22.14 11.90
CA ASP A 90 -25.73 22.65 12.17
C ASP A 90 -24.66 22.12 11.21
N GLN A 91 -24.89 21.00 10.51
CA GLN A 91 -23.89 20.41 9.60
C GLN A 91 -24.00 20.91 8.15
N ASN A 92 -25.18 21.37 7.72
CA ASN A 92 -25.37 21.96 6.40
C ASN A 92 -24.80 23.37 6.36
N ASP A 93 -24.94 24.14 7.44
CA ASP A 93 -24.39 25.49 7.54
C ASP A 93 -22.85 25.48 7.51
N ILE A 94 -22.22 24.50 8.18
CA ILE A 94 -20.75 24.29 8.11
C ILE A 94 -20.30 23.88 6.69
N PHE A 95 -21.14 23.15 5.96
CA PHE A 95 -20.84 22.70 4.59
C PHE A 95 -20.99 23.83 3.58
N GLU A 96 -22.01 24.67 3.70
CA GLU A 96 -22.21 25.84 2.83
C GLU A 96 -21.16 26.93 3.11
N ASP A 97 -20.87 27.24 4.39
CA ASP A 97 -19.81 28.18 4.77
C ASP A 97 -18.43 27.70 4.29
N ALA A 98 -18.15 26.38 4.34
CA ALA A 98 -16.89 25.83 3.84
C ALA A 98 -16.78 25.87 2.31
N VAL A 99 -17.89 25.76 1.59
CA VAL A 99 -17.95 25.86 0.12
C VAL A 99 -17.78 27.31 -0.34
N GLU A 100 -18.34 28.29 0.36
CA GLU A 100 -18.14 29.71 0.06
C GLU A 100 -16.69 30.14 0.32
N ASN A 101 -16.12 29.80 1.49
CA ASN A 101 -14.73 30.13 1.81
C ASN A 101 -13.70 29.48 0.85
N LEU A 102 -14.00 28.29 0.30
CA LEU A 102 -13.11 27.63 -0.68
C LEU A 102 -13.15 28.28 -2.08
N ASN A 103 -14.31 28.81 -2.49
CA ASN A 103 -14.42 29.51 -3.77
C ASN A 103 -13.60 30.81 -3.76
N ASP A 104 -13.52 31.47 -2.61
CA ASP A 104 -12.69 32.65 -2.40
C ASP A 104 -11.19 32.31 -2.41
N ASP A 105 -10.76 31.23 -1.75
CA ASP A 105 -9.37 30.76 -1.74
C ASP A 105 -8.88 30.31 -3.13
N ILE A 106 -9.75 29.70 -3.95
CA ILE A 106 -9.46 29.34 -5.35
C ILE A 106 -9.33 30.61 -6.22
N GLY A 107 -10.13 31.64 -5.93
CA GLY A 107 -10.06 32.96 -6.56
C GLY A 107 -8.74 33.68 -6.27
N ASP A 108 -8.20 33.57 -5.06
CA ASP A 108 -6.94 34.21 -4.68
C ASP A 108 -5.69 33.40 -5.07
N ALA A 109 -5.77 32.06 -5.14
CA ALA A 109 -4.72 31.22 -5.71
C ALA A 109 -4.56 31.42 -7.24
N THR A 110 -5.63 31.82 -7.93
CA THR A 110 -5.56 32.18 -9.36
C THR A 110 -5.01 33.59 -9.61
N ARG A 111 -5.09 34.50 -8.63
CA ARG A 111 -4.55 35.87 -8.72
C ARG A 111 -3.05 35.98 -8.37
N SER A 112 -2.46 34.99 -7.71
CA SER A 112 -1.09 35.06 -7.16
C SER A 112 0.00 34.39 -8.00
N LEU A 113 -0.30 33.95 -9.24
CA LEU A 113 0.73 33.48 -10.16
C LEU A 113 1.50 34.68 -10.76
N PRO A 114 2.85 34.68 -10.77
CA PRO A 114 3.61 35.75 -11.42
C PRO A 114 3.27 35.78 -12.90
N ALA A 115 2.86 36.93 -13.42
CA ALA A 115 2.79 37.18 -14.85
C ALA A 115 4.22 37.07 -15.41
N SER A 116 4.54 35.93 -16.03
CA SER A 116 5.79 35.77 -16.77
C SER A 116 5.74 36.68 -18.00
N THR A 117 6.22 37.90 -17.82
CA THR A 117 6.53 38.84 -18.89
C THR A 117 7.80 38.35 -19.57
N GLY A 118 7.63 37.75 -20.73
CA GLY A 118 8.72 37.22 -21.53
C GLY A 118 8.16 36.58 -22.80
N ALA A 119 7.74 37.41 -23.75
CA ALA A 119 7.39 37.00 -25.09
C ALA A 119 8.65 36.55 -25.85
N GLY A 120 9.16 35.36 -25.52
CA GLY A 120 10.03 34.58 -26.39
C GLY A 120 9.16 33.53 -27.07
N ALA A 121 8.98 33.65 -28.39
CA ALA A 121 8.25 32.67 -29.18
C ALA A 121 8.93 31.30 -29.09
N MET A 122 8.50 30.45 -28.16
CA MET A 122 8.76 29.01 -28.22
C MET A 122 7.90 28.46 -29.35
N THR A 123 8.53 28.08 -30.46
CA THR A 123 7.92 27.25 -31.50
C THR A 123 7.55 25.90 -30.88
N GLU A 124 6.31 25.77 -30.41
CA GLU A 124 5.75 24.52 -29.88
C GLU A 124 5.75 23.49 -31.02
N LYS A 125 6.64 22.50 -30.98
CA LYS A 125 6.70 21.42 -31.97
C LYS A 125 5.39 20.64 -31.86
N VAL A 126 4.48 20.80 -32.82
CA VAL A 126 3.21 20.05 -32.84
C VAL A 126 3.55 18.60 -33.17
N VAL A 127 3.68 17.77 -32.15
CA VAL A 127 3.86 16.33 -32.31
C VAL A 127 2.51 15.72 -32.71
N ASP A 128 2.51 14.96 -33.79
CA ASP A 128 1.36 14.17 -34.23
C ASP A 128 0.95 13.17 -33.13
N LEU A 129 -0.35 12.96 -32.90
CA LEU A 129 -0.83 12.11 -31.80
C LEU A 129 -0.36 10.66 -31.92
N THR A 130 -0.31 10.12 -33.14
CA THR A 130 0.19 8.76 -33.37
C THR A 130 1.67 8.68 -33.00
N GLN A 131 2.48 9.64 -33.44
CA GLN A 131 3.89 9.70 -33.06
C GLN A 131 4.06 9.85 -31.54
N GLY A 132 3.26 10.70 -30.89
CA GLY A 132 3.33 10.91 -29.45
C GLY A 132 3.02 9.64 -28.63
N LEU A 133 2.07 8.82 -29.10
CA LEU A 133 1.76 7.53 -28.46
C LEU A 133 2.85 6.48 -28.70
N ILE A 134 3.46 6.46 -29.88
CA ILE A 134 4.62 5.60 -30.19
C ILE A 134 5.80 5.97 -29.28
N ASP A 135 6.10 7.26 -29.17
CA ASP A 135 7.16 7.78 -28.31
C ASP A 135 6.88 7.45 -26.84
N GLY A 136 5.64 7.66 -26.38
CA GLY A 136 5.21 7.27 -25.04
C GLY A 136 5.38 5.78 -24.77
N ALA A 137 5.02 4.92 -25.71
CA ALA A 137 5.18 3.47 -25.58
C ALA A 137 6.66 3.07 -25.49
N HIS A 138 7.52 3.77 -26.24
CA HIS A 138 8.97 3.59 -26.14
C HIS A 138 9.51 4.00 -24.77
N ILE A 139 9.08 5.15 -24.24
CA ILE A 139 9.44 5.62 -22.89
C ILE A 139 9.02 4.59 -21.84
N MET A 140 7.78 4.09 -21.89
CA MET A 140 7.30 3.05 -20.96
C MET A 140 8.13 1.78 -21.03
N LYS A 141 8.50 1.35 -22.24
CA LYS A 141 9.40 0.20 -22.44
C LYS A 141 10.76 0.43 -21.80
N LEU A 142 11.37 1.61 -21.96
CA LEU A 142 12.64 1.94 -21.32
C LEU A 142 12.54 1.89 -19.79
N ILE A 143 11.44 2.41 -19.22
CA ILE A 143 11.18 2.36 -17.77
C ILE A 143 11.16 0.90 -17.27
N PHE A 144 10.39 0.02 -17.93
CA PHE A 144 10.33 -1.39 -17.53
C PHE A 144 11.59 -2.19 -17.82
N GLN A 145 12.46 -1.70 -18.70
CA GLN A 145 13.79 -2.23 -18.97
C GLN A 145 14.88 -1.63 -18.07
N ASN A 146 14.49 -0.88 -17.03
CA ASN A 146 15.39 -0.22 -16.08
C ASN A 146 16.31 0.85 -16.69
N ARG A 147 15.98 1.38 -17.87
CA ARG A 147 16.72 2.45 -18.55
C ARG A 147 16.06 3.80 -18.26
N LEU A 148 15.97 4.13 -16.96
CA LEU A 148 15.16 5.23 -16.45
C LEU A 148 15.73 6.59 -16.81
N ASN A 149 17.06 6.72 -16.82
CA ASN A 149 17.73 7.95 -17.25
C ASN A 149 17.51 8.22 -18.75
N GLU A 150 17.54 7.19 -19.58
CA GLU A 150 17.27 7.32 -21.02
C GLU A 150 15.81 7.67 -21.29
N ALA A 151 14.88 7.02 -20.56
CA ALA A 151 13.46 7.36 -20.60
C ALA A 151 13.23 8.84 -20.23
N LEU A 152 13.94 9.34 -19.22
CA LEU A 152 13.87 10.72 -18.77
C LEU A 152 14.37 11.70 -19.83
N VAL A 153 15.54 11.45 -20.43
CA VAL A 153 16.11 12.31 -21.47
C VAL A 153 15.15 12.42 -22.64
N LEU A 154 14.63 11.28 -23.12
CA LEU A 154 13.67 11.25 -24.21
C LEU A 154 12.39 12.03 -23.87
N ALA A 155 11.88 11.89 -22.64
CA ALA A 155 10.68 12.60 -22.20
C ALA A 155 10.91 14.12 -22.05
N LYS A 156 12.12 14.58 -21.70
CA LYS A 156 12.49 16.01 -21.62
C LYS A 156 12.66 16.65 -22.98
N ASP A 157 13.37 15.97 -23.88
CA ASP A 157 13.67 16.50 -25.22
C ASP A 157 12.41 16.61 -26.09
N GLN A 158 11.41 15.76 -25.84
CA GLN A 158 10.17 15.72 -26.61
C GLN A 158 9.01 16.50 -25.96
N TYR A 159 8.99 16.64 -24.62
CA TYR A 159 7.86 17.23 -23.90
C TYR A 159 8.35 18.25 -22.85
N VAL A 160 8.07 19.54 -23.08
CA VAL A 160 8.57 20.72 -22.33
C VAL A 160 8.25 20.70 -20.81
N SER A 161 7.45 19.76 -20.32
CA SER A 161 6.90 19.76 -18.95
C SER A 161 7.30 18.57 -18.07
N THR A 162 8.42 17.88 -18.31
CA THR A 162 8.90 16.79 -17.45
C THR A 162 9.83 17.28 -16.33
N ARG A 163 9.24 18.07 -15.40
CA ARG A 163 9.86 18.40 -14.10
C ARG A 163 9.77 17.27 -13.05
N LEU A 164 9.14 16.14 -13.40
CA LEU A 164 8.76 15.08 -12.47
C LEU A 164 9.90 14.19 -11.94
N ILE A 165 11.13 14.33 -12.42
CA ILE A 165 12.15 13.27 -12.26
C ILE A 165 13.54 13.86 -11.97
N GLU A 166 13.58 14.98 -11.25
CA GLU A 166 14.81 15.47 -10.68
C GLU A 166 14.60 15.76 -9.20
N GLN A 167 15.36 15.04 -8.38
CA GLN A 167 15.85 15.38 -7.04
C GLN A 167 15.32 14.53 -5.87
N ARG A 168 15.90 14.82 -4.70
CA ARG A 168 16.51 13.84 -3.76
C ARG A 168 15.69 13.60 -2.50
N ASN A 169 14.49 14.16 -2.37
CA ASN A 169 13.74 14.16 -1.12
C ASN A 169 12.25 13.95 -1.37
N LEU A 170 11.71 12.83 -0.88
CA LEU A 170 10.37 12.35 -1.20
C LEU A 170 9.23 13.36 -0.92
N MET A 171 9.35 14.23 0.09
CA MET A 171 8.34 15.28 0.33
C MET A 171 8.40 16.40 -0.71
N ASP A 172 9.60 16.81 -1.11
CA ASP A 172 9.79 17.78 -2.19
C ASP A 172 9.36 17.15 -3.53
N ASP A 173 9.64 15.86 -3.71
CA ASP A 173 9.22 15.08 -4.88
C ASP A 173 7.68 14.97 -4.97
N MET A 174 6.98 14.77 -3.84
CA MET A 174 5.52 14.72 -3.81
C MET A 174 4.88 16.07 -4.14
N GLU A 175 5.38 17.18 -3.60
CA GLU A 175 4.85 18.52 -3.92
C GLU A 175 5.16 18.92 -5.36
N ALA A 176 6.38 18.65 -5.85
CA ALA A 176 6.75 18.85 -7.24
C ALA A 176 5.91 17.97 -8.19
N THR A 177 5.58 16.74 -7.77
CA THR A 177 4.68 15.85 -8.50
C THR A 177 3.28 16.43 -8.55
N LEU A 178 2.75 16.91 -7.43
CA LEU A 178 1.45 17.59 -7.40
C LEU A 178 1.43 18.85 -8.27
N GLN A 179 2.50 19.65 -8.27
CA GLN A 179 2.62 20.83 -9.12
C GLN A 179 2.63 20.44 -10.61
N SER A 180 3.39 19.42 -10.98
CA SER A 180 3.46 18.90 -12.35
C SER A 180 2.12 18.32 -12.81
N LEU A 181 1.41 17.61 -11.92
CA LEU A 181 0.04 17.14 -12.17
C LEU A 181 -0.92 18.30 -12.36
N ARG A 182 -0.85 19.35 -11.53
CA ARG A 182 -1.68 20.57 -11.69
C ARG A 182 -1.40 21.27 -13.02
N GLN A 183 -0.14 21.37 -13.45
CA GLN A 183 0.22 21.90 -14.77
C GLN A 183 -0.34 21.03 -15.90
N THR A 184 -0.22 19.71 -15.77
CA THR A 184 -0.77 18.74 -16.74
C THR A 184 -2.29 18.89 -16.86
N ILE A 185 -3.00 18.97 -15.73
CA ILE A 185 -4.44 19.22 -15.64
C ILE A 185 -4.80 20.53 -16.35
N HIS A 186 -4.06 21.61 -16.09
CA HIS A 186 -4.31 22.92 -16.71
C HIS A 186 -4.11 22.87 -18.24
N LEU A 187 -3.01 22.28 -18.71
CA LEU A 187 -2.72 22.13 -20.14
C LEU A 187 -3.76 21.27 -20.85
N ALA A 188 -4.14 20.14 -20.26
CA ALA A 188 -5.14 19.24 -20.81
C ALA A 188 -6.53 19.90 -20.87
N LYS A 189 -6.94 20.61 -19.80
CA LYS A 189 -8.20 21.37 -19.75
C LYS A 189 -8.24 22.52 -20.76
N LYS A 190 -7.12 23.23 -20.95
CA LYS A 190 -7.00 24.26 -21.99
C LYS A 190 -7.15 23.66 -23.39
N ARG A 191 -6.56 22.48 -23.65
CA ARG A 191 -6.67 21.79 -24.95
C ARG A 191 -8.07 21.24 -25.21
N GLU A 192 -8.78 20.80 -24.17
CA GLU A 192 -10.22 20.46 -24.22
C GLU A 192 -11.06 21.71 -24.57
N THR A 193 -10.87 22.81 -23.84
CA THR A 193 -11.70 24.03 -23.95
C THR A 193 -11.41 24.84 -25.22
N TYR A 194 -10.15 24.99 -25.61
CA TYR A 194 -9.73 25.80 -26.78
C TYR A 194 -10.27 25.22 -28.09
N ARG A 195 -10.25 23.90 -28.25
CA ARG A 195 -10.81 23.25 -29.45
C ARG A 195 -12.33 23.22 -29.44
N SER A 196 -12.95 23.00 -28.27
CA SER A 196 -14.41 23.09 -28.08
C SER A 196 -14.95 24.48 -28.42
N TRP A 197 -14.24 25.55 -28.06
CA TRP A 197 -14.63 26.93 -28.39
C TRP A 197 -14.47 27.27 -29.88
N ILE A 198 -13.35 26.91 -30.50
CA ILE A 198 -13.13 27.16 -31.94
C ILE A 198 -14.16 26.42 -32.79
N SER A 199 -14.47 25.18 -32.45
CA SER A 199 -15.41 24.37 -33.22
C SER A 199 -16.86 24.80 -33.05
N SER A 200 -17.29 25.12 -31.82
CA SER A 200 -18.64 25.63 -31.54
C SER A 200 -18.89 27.01 -32.16
N ALA A 201 -17.87 27.88 -32.20
CA ALA A 201 -17.95 29.18 -32.87
C ALA A 201 -18.05 29.07 -34.40
N LEU A 202 -17.57 27.98 -35.00
CA LEU A 202 -17.55 27.79 -36.45
C LEU A 202 -18.77 27.00 -37.00
N THR A 203 -19.33 26.05 -36.25
CA THR A 203 -20.30 25.09 -36.83
C THR A 203 -21.69 25.06 -36.19
N GLY A 204 -21.95 25.79 -35.10
CA GLY A 204 -23.29 25.95 -34.51
C GLY A 204 -24.02 24.66 -34.09
N THR A 205 -23.31 23.53 -34.01
CA THR A 205 -23.87 22.18 -33.75
C THR A 205 -23.27 21.59 -32.49
N LYS A 206 -24.07 20.84 -31.70
CA LYS A 206 -23.56 20.04 -30.57
C LYS A 206 -22.58 19.01 -31.13
N GLN A 207 -21.28 19.21 -30.89
CA GLN A 207 -20.24 18.43 -31.55
C GLN A 207 -19.92 17.12 -30.82
N VAL A 208 -19.62 16.07 -31.60
CA VAL A 208 -19.02 14.81 -31.16
C VAL A 208 -17.53 15.07 -30.86
N MET A 209 -17.04 14.61 -29.71
CA MET A 209 -15.65 14.77 -29.28
C MET A 209 -14.69 14.08 -30.26
N GLY A 210 -13.68 14.80 -30.77
CA GLY A 210 -12.67 14.25 -31.68
C GLY A 210 -11.58 13.45 -30.95
N GLU A 211 -10.87 12.56 -31.66
CA GLU A 211 -9.87 11.64 -31.08
C GLU A 211 -8.77 12.33 -30.24
N TYR A 212 -8.29 13.49 -30.66
CA TYR A 212 -7.32 14.29 -29.91
C TYR A 212 -7.88 14.82 -28.59
N GLU A 213 -9.14 15.24 -28.60
CA GLU A 213 -9.83 15.74 -27.41
C GLU A 213 -10.12 14.59 -26.43
N LEU A 214 -10.47 13.42 -26.96
CA LEU A 214 -10.61 12.19 -26.17
C LEU A 214 -9.31 11.83 -25.46
N HIS A 215 -8.18 11.76 -26.17
CA HIS A 215 -6.87 11.47 -25.58
C HIS A 215 -6.40 12.55 -24.59
N ALA A 216 -6.66 13.83 -24.87
CA ALA A 216 -6.35 14.91 -23.92
C ALA A 216 -7.18 14.80 -22.63
N LYS A 217 -8.47 14.50 -22.76
CA LYS A 217 -9.37 14.30 -21.62
C LYS A 217 -9.03 13.06 -20.81
N LEU A 218 -8.51 12.00 -21.47
CA LEU A 218 -7.98 10.83 -20.78
C LEU A 218 -6.77 11.19 -19.91
N VAL A 219 -5.81 11.94 -20.44
CA VAL A 219 -4.65 12.43 -19.67
C VAL A 219 -5.09 13.33 -18.50
N TYR A 220 -6.09 14.19 -18.73
CA TYR A 220 -6.70 14.99 -17.67
C TYR A 220 -7.28 14.12 -16.54
N ALA A 221 -8.07 13.09 -16.89
CA ALA A 221 -8.69 12.19 -15.93
C ALA A 221 -7.64 11.37 -15.14
N GLU A 222 -6.60 10.88 -15.81
CA GLU A 222 -5.49 10.16 -15.18
C GLU A 222 -4.70 11.07 -14.22
N ALA A 223 -4.46 12.33 -14.60
CA ALA A 223 -3.78 13.28 -13.74
C ALA A 223 -4.61 13.64 -12.49
N LEU A 224 -5.93 13.75 -12.62
CA LEU A 224 -6.84 13.90 -11.48
C LEU A 224 -6.80 12.68 -10.57
N LEU A 225 -6.81 11.47 -11.13
CA LEU A 225 -6.72 10.22 -10.37
C LEU A 225 -5.42 10.14 -9.56
N LEU A 226 -4.28 10.38 -10.20
CA LEU A 226 -2.98 10.41 -9.54
C LEU A 226 -2.90 11.50 -8.47
N GLN A 227 -3.48 12.67 -8.73
CA GLN A 227 -3.56 13.74 -7.75
C GLN A 227 -4.42 13.34 -6.54
N ALA A 228 -5.57 12.70 -6.76
CA ALA A 228 -6.43 12.21 -5.69
C ALA A 228 -5.70 11.15 -4.84
N LEU A 229 -5.01 10.20 -5.49
CA LEU A 229 -4.20 9.18 -4.81
C LEU A 229 -3.10 9.81 -3.94
N LEU A 230 -2.36 10.80 -4.46
CA LEU A 230 -1.32 11.49 -3.69
C LEU A 230 -1.90 12.28 -2.51
N MET A 231 -3.05 12.94 -2.69
CA MET A 231 -3.73 13.64 -1.59
C MET A 231 -4.18 12.69 -0.47
N PHE A 232 -4.65 11.48 -0.82
CA PHE A 232 -4.98 10.44 0.16
C PHE A 232 -3.76 9.92 0.91
N ILE A 233 -2.61 9.79 0.25
CA ILE A 233 -1.35 9.40 0.89
C ILE A 233 -0.88 10.51 1.85
N GLN A 234 -1.08 11.78 1.49
CA GLN A 234 -0.64 12.92 2.27
C GLN A 234 -1.50 13.20 3.51
N ASP A 235 -2.83 13.00 3.46
CA ASP A 235 -3.71 13.40 4.56
C ASP A 235 -4.86 12.42 4.84
N GLN A 236 -5.08 12.12 6.13
CA GLN A 236 -6.22 11.36 6.67
C GLN A 236 -7.26 12.28 7.36
N GLY A 237 -7.39 13.53 6.93
CA GLY A 237 -8.29 14.54 7.51
C GLY A 237 -9.61 14.67 6.78
N LEU A 238 -10.65 15.14 7.48
CA LEU A 238 -11.96 15.37 6.89
C LEU A 238 -11.95 16.48 5.82
N PHE A 239 -11.09 17.50 5.94
CA PHE A 239 -11.05 18.65 5.03
C PHE A 239 -10.30 18.37 3.71
N SER A 240 -9.17 17.68 3.77
CA SER A 240 -8.50 17.10 2.60
C SER A 240 -9.33 15.99 1.97
N PHE A 241 -10.11 15.27 2.77
CA PHE A 241 -11.09 14.31 2.29
C PHE A 241 -12.23 15.00 1.51
N LEU A 242 -12.73 16.17 1.93
CA LEU A 242 -13.74 16.96 1.20
C LEU A 242 -13.19 17.55 -0.11
N SER A 243 -12.01 18.18 -0.06
CA SER A 243 -11.32 18.65 -1.26
C SER A 243 -10.93 17.50 -2.20
N GLY A 244 -10.57 16.35 -1.63
CA GLY A 244 -10.33 15.10 -2.32
C GLY A 244 -11.61 14.53 -2.94
N ALA A 245 -12.74 14.60 -2.25
CA ALA A 245 -14.05 14.11 -2.72
C ALA A 245 -14.53 14.88 -3.96
N LEU A 246 -14.31 16.20 -4.02
CA LEU A 246 -14.60 17.00 -5.22
C LEU A 246 -13.73 16.56 -6.40
N LYS A 247 -12.43 16.33 -6.21
CA LYS A 247 -11.54 15.83 -7.27
C LYS A 247 -11.86 14.39 -7.68
N ILE A 248 -12.24 13.55 -6.72
CA ILE A 248 -12.75 12.20 -6.96
C ILE A 248 -14.00 12.26 -7.84
N LYS A 249 -14.92 13.18 -7.56
CA LYS A 249 -16.10 13.43 -8.40
C LYS A 249 -15.73 13.89 -9.80
N GLU A 250 -14.83 14.87 -9.93
CA GLU A 250 -14.35 15.32 -11.24
C GLU A 250 -13.69 14.19 -12.04
N CYS A 251 -12.87 13.37 -11.37
CA CYS A 251 -12.22 12.20 -11.93
C CYS A 251 -13.25 11.17 -12.41
N HIS A 252 -14.24 10.85 -11.58
CA HIS A 252 -15.33 9.95 -11.91
C HIS A 252 -16.12 10.42 -13.13
N ASP A 253 -16.54 11.69 -13.13
CA ASP A 253 -17.33 12.27 -14.22
C ASP A 253 -16.53 12.30 -15.52
N ALA A 254 -15.22 12.53 -15.46
CA ALA A 254 -14.34 12.45 -16.61
C ALA A 254 -14.29 11.01 -17.16
N PHE A 255 -14.05 10.01 -16.33
CA PHE A 255 -13.98 8.61 -16.77
C PHE A 255 -15.33 8.06 -17.27
N LEU A 256 -16.46 8.44 -16.66
CA LEU A 256 -17.79 8.11 -17.19
C LEU A 256 -18.01 8.70 -18.59
N LYS A 257 -17.61 9.95 -18.81
CA LYS A 257 -17.70 10.60 -20.13
C LYS A 257 -16.80 9.89 -21.14
N LEU A 258 -15.59 9.50 -20.75
CA LEU A 258 -14.66 8.77 -21.62
C LEU A 258 -15.20 7.39 -21.98
N ALA A 259 -15.71 6.64 -21.01
CA ALA A 259 -16.32 5.32 -21.23
C ALA A 259 -17.51 5.37 -22.21
N LYS A 260 -18.38 6.38 -22.08
CA LYS A 260 -19.50 6.61 -23.02
C LYS A 260 -19.05 6.97 -24.44
N ASN A 261 -17.84 7.50 -24.59
CA ASN A 261 -17.29 7.90 -25.89
C ASN A 261 -16.24 6.94 -26.44
N ASN A 262 -16.05 5.77 -25.80
CA ASN A 262 -15.13 4.74 -26.22
C ASN A 262 -15.70 3.91 -27.37
N ASP A 263 -15.77 4.53 -28.55
CA ASP A 263 -16.29 3.96 -29.78
C ASP A 263 -15.16 3.91 -30.81
N PRO A 264 -14.79 2.72 -31.35
CA PRO A 264 -13.75 2.58 -32.36
C PRO A 264 -13.94 3.47 -33.59
N SER A 265 -15.20 3.78 -33.96
CA SER A 265 -15.51 4.61 -35.13
C SER A 265 -15.07 6.07 -35.00
N LYS A 266 -14.75 6.53 -33.78
CA LYS A 266 -14.27 7.89 -33.50
C LYS A 266 -12.76 8.07 -33.69
N PHE A 267 -12.05 7.00 -34.03
CA PHE A 267 -10.59 7.00 -34.14
C PHE A 267 -10.15 6.70 -35.56
N SER A 268 -9.16 7.46 -36.02
CA SER A 268 -8.61 7.36 -37.38
C SER A 268 -7.87 6.03 -37.60
N THR A 269 -7.35 5.41 -36.54
CA THR A 269 -6.67 4.12 -36.61
C THR A 269 -7.00 3.23 -35.41
N PRO A 270 -6.92 1.89 -35.56
CA PRO A 270 -7.08 0.96 -34.44
C PRO A 270 -6.09 1.20 -33.30
N LEU A 271 -4.85 1.62 -33.61
CA LEU A 271 -3.80 1.92 -32.64
C LEU A 271 -4.23 3.05 -31.67
N LEU A 272 -4.82 4.12 -32.22
CA LEU A 272 -5.28 5.26 -31.42
C LEU A 272 -6.43 4.85 -30.49
N HIS A 273 -7.34 4.00 -30.97
CA HIS A 273 -8.43 3.47 -30.15
C HIS A 273 -7.90 2.52 -29.07
N GLU A 274 -6.98 1.60 -29.38
CA GLU A 274 -6.43 0.65 -28.40
C GLU A 274 -5.72 1.34 -27.24
N HIS A 275 -4.92 2.38 -27.52
CA HIS A 275 -4.30 3.20 -26.49
C HIS A 275 -5.31 3.98 -25.66
N PHE A 276 -6.40 4.45 -26.28
CA PHE A 276 -7.48 5.11 -25.56
C PHE A 276 -8.26 4.14 -24.66
N ASP A 277 -8.75 3.03 -25.23
CA ASP A 277 -9.52 1.99 -24.54
C ASP A 277 -8.75 1.46 -23.33
N SER A 278 -7.47 1.09 -23.48
CA SER A 278 -6.64 0.65 -22.36
C SER A 278 -6.54 1.68 -21.24
N GLY A 279 -6.42 2.97 -21.55
CA GLY A 279 -6.38 4.03 -20.53
C GLY A 279 -7.71 4.25 -19.84
N VAL A 280 -8.83 4.22 -20.60
CA VAL A 280 -10.18 4.31 -20.03
C VAL A 280 -10.46 3.14 -19.10
N ARG A 281 -10.07 1.92 -19.48
CA ARG A 281 -10.21 0.72 -18.64
C ARG A 281 -9.33 0.79 -17.39
N MET A 282 -8.06 1.15 -17.56
CA MET A 282 -7.14 1.33 -16.42
C MET A 282 -7.69 2.35 -15.42
N GLY A 283 -8.11 3.51 -15.90
CA GLY A 283 -8.62 4.60 -15.06
C GLY A 283 -9.93 4.25 -14.35
N ASN A 284 -10.91 3.68 -15.07
CA ASN A 284 -12.15 3.18 -14.46
C ASN A 284 -11.87 2.10 -13.43
N GLY A 285 -10.97 1.18 -13.76
CA GLY A 285 -10.56 0.08 -12.92
C GLY A 285 -9.93 0.54 -11.61
N ALA A 286 -8.89 1.37 -11.72
CA ALA A 286 -8.19 1.96 -10.58
C ALA A 286 -9.09 2.86 -9.73
N PHE A 287 -9.96 3.66 -10.36
CA PHE A 287 -10.92 4.51 -9.65
C PHE A 287 -11.90 3.68 -8.81
N ASN A 288 -12.57 2.70 -9.41
CA ASN A 288 -13.53 1.87 -8.71
C ASN A 288 -12.88 1.09 -7.56
N LEU A 289 -11.68 0.57 -7.79
CA LEU A 289 -10.92 -0.15 -6.78
C LEU A 289 -10.51 0.75 -5.61
N MET A 290 -10.06 1.98 -5.90
CA MET A 290 -9.72 2.98 -4.90
C MET A 290 -10.92 3.30 -4.00
N ILE A 291 -12.08 3.62 -4.60
CA ILE A 291 -13.29 3.97 -3.84
C ILE A 291 -13.79 2.81 -3.00
N ALA A 292 -13.80 1.59 -3.57
CA ALA A 292 -14.22 0.40 -2.85
C ALA A 292 -13.26 0.01 -1.70
N SER A 293 -12.02 0.52 -1.70
CA SER A 293 -11.02 0.26 -0.66
C SER A 293 -11.06 1.27 0.49
N LEU A 294 -11.88 2.33 0.40
CA LEU A 294 -11.99 3.36 1.44
C LEU A 294 -12.75 2.85 2.69
N PRO A 295 -12.52 3.43 3.87
CA PRO A 295 -13.30 3.15 5.07
C PRO A 295 -14.81 3.30 4.84
N GLN A 296 -15.62 2.46 5.49
CA GLN A 296 -17.09 2.51 5.42
C GLN A 296 -17.70 3.88 5.77
N ARG A 297 -17.10 4.61 6.71
CA ARG A 297 -17.54 5.96 7.06
C ARG A 297 -17.42 6.91 5.88
N ILE A 298 -16.33 6.80 5.13
CA ILE A 298 -16.03 7.60 3.94
C ILE A 298 -16.95 7.20 2.78
N ILE A 299 -17.14 5.90 2.56
CA ILE A 299 -18.03 5.39 1.51
C ILE A 299 -19.43 5.98 1.66
N LYS A 300 -20.00 6.03 2.86
CA LYS A 300 -21.33 6.61 3.10
C LYS A 300 -21.46 8.08 2.67
N TYR A 301 -20.42 8.90 2.87
CA TYR A 301 -20.41 10.30 2.42
C TYR A 301 -20.35 10.39 0.89
N LEU A 302 -19.56 9.53 0.26
CA LEU A 302 -19.47 9.45 -1.19
C LEU A 302 -20.78 8.94 -1.81
N GLU A 303 -21.42 7.94 -1.21
CA GLU A 303 -22.73 7.42 -1.61
C GLU A 303 -23.81 8.48 -1.52
N PHE A 304 -23.82 9.27 -0.44
CA PHE A 304 -24.72 10.42 -0.29
C PHE A 304 -24.49 11.46 -1.39
N ALA A 305 -23.23 11.70 -1.78
CA ALA A 305 -22.88 12.57 -2.89
C ALA A 305 -23.16 11.95 -4.29
N GLY A 306 -23.64 10.70 -4.34
CA GLY A 306 -24.05 9.99 -5.55
C GLY A 306 -23.00 9.06 -6.16
N PHE A 307 -21.96 8.67 -5.41
CA PHE A 307 -20.85 7.83 -5.90
C PHE A 307 -20.71 6.53 -5.12
N SER A 308 -20.57 5.43 -5.83
CA SER A 308 -20.16 4.14 -5.25
C SER A 308 -19.05 3.52 -6.09
N GLY A 309 -18.14 2.81 -5.43
CA GLY A 309 -17.09 2.05 -6.10
C GLY A 309 -17.53 0.60 -6.26
N ASP A 310 -17.45 0.06 -7.48
CA ASP A 310 -17.66 -1.36 -7.73
C ASP A 310 -16.31 -2.07 -7.84
N LYS A 311 -15.91 -2.73 -6.76
CA LYS A 311 -14.65 -3.47 -6.68
C LYS A 311 -14.51 -4.51 -7.80
N GLU A 312 -15.56 -5.28 -8.06
CA GLU A 312 -15.52 -6.41 -9.00
C GLU A 312 -15.40 -5.89 -10.43
N TYR A 313 -16.21 -4.89 -10.78
CA TYR A 313 -16.07 -4.18 -12.05
C TYR A 313 -14.68 -3.57 -12.21
N GLY A 314 -14.15 -2.97 -11.13
CA GLY A 314 -12.82 -2.36 -11.12
C GLY A 314 -11.71 -3.35 -11.45
N LEU A 315 -11.73 -4.53 -10.81
CA LEU A 315 -10.77 -5.61 -11.05
C LEU A 315 -10.88 -6.13 -12.49
N GLN A 316 -12.09 -6.36 -13.01
CA GLN A 316 -12.30 -6.85 -14.37
C GLN A 316 -11.79 -5.88 -15.44
N GLU A 317 -11.99 -4.57 -15.27
CA GLU A 317 -11.49 -3.57 -16.24
C GLU A 317 -9.96 -3.47 -16.22
N LEU A 318 -9.34 -3.53 -15.03
CA LEU A 318 -7.88 -3.60 -14.92
C LEU A 318 -7.33 -4.86 -15.60
N GLU A 319 -7.98 -6.01 -15.42
CA GLU A 319 -7.54 -7.27 -16.01
C GLU A 319 -7.62 -7.22 -17.55
N LYS A 320 -8.74 -6.74 -18.10
CA LYS A 320 -8.89 -6.53 -19.55
C LYS A 320 -7.81 -5.58 -20.10
N SER A 321 -7.57 -4.46 -19.42
CA SER A 321 -6.52 -3.51 -19.80
C SER A 321 -5.12 -4.15 -19.76
N SER A 322 -4.83 -4.93 -18.71
CA SER A 322 -3.51 -5.56 -18.50
C SER A 322 -3.12 -6.57 -19.59
N LYS A 323 -4.12 -7.08 -20.33
CA LYS A 323 -3.98 -8.04 -21.43
C LYS A 323 -4.02 -7.39 -22.83
N SER A 324 -4.21 -6.07 -22.90
CA SER A 324 -4.21 -5.31 -24.17
C SER A 324 -2.79 -4.99 -24.65
N ASN A 325 -2.61 -4.51 -25.89
CA ASN A 325 -1.32 -3.95 -26.36
C ASN A 325 -1.22 -2.44 -26.10
N GLY A 326 -2.14 -1.89 -25.30
CA GLY A 326 -2.14 -0.48 -24.96
C GLY A 326 -0.97 -0.10 -24.06
N ILE A 327 -0.49 1.14 -24.18
CA ILE A 327 0.59 1.69 -23.35
C ILE A 327 0.28 1.63 -21.83
N ARG A 328 -1.01 1.59 -21.44
CA ARG A 328 -1.47 1.46 -20.04
C ARG A 328 -1.54 0.02 -19.53
N ALA A 329 -1.33 -1.00 -20.38
CA ALA A 329 -1.45 -2.39 -19.97
C ALA A 329 -0.50 -2.76 -18.82
N PRO A 330 0.81 -2.42 -18.85
CA PRO A 330 1.70 -2.74 -17.74
C PRO A 330 1.32 -2.04 -16.44
N LEU A 331 0.86 -0.78 -16.51
CA LEU A 331 0.40 -0.02 -15.34
C LEU A 331 -0.85 -0.66 -14.72
N SER A 332 -1.77 -1.15 -15.55
CA SER A 332 -2.95 -1.89 -15.09
C SER A 332 -2.55 -3.17 -14.36
N ALA A 333 -1.52 -3.88 -14.85
CA ALA A 333 -0.95 -5.02 -14.15
C ALA A 333 -0.34 -4.62 -12.80
N LEU A 334 0.42 -3.52 -12.73
CA LEU A 334 0.96 -3.03 -11.44
C LEU A 334 -0.15 -2.69 -10.43
N PHE A 335 -1.29 -2.12 -10.86
CA PHE A 335 -2.45 -1.91 -9.98
C PHE A 335 -3.01 -3.21 -9.43
N LEU A 336 -3.20 -4.23 -10.28
CA LEU A 336 -3.66 -5.56 -9.85
C LEU A 336 -2.67 -6.21 -8.90
N LEU A 337 -1.37 -6.17 -9.22
CA LEU A 337 -0.32 -6.72 -8.38
C LEU A 337 -0.27 -6.03 -7.02
N GLY A 338 -0.29 -4.69 -6.99
CA GLY A 338 -0.34 -3.91 -5.76
C GLY A 338 -1.56 -4.25 -4.90
N TYR A 339 -2.72 -4.37 -5.53
CA TYR A 339 -3.96 -4.72 -4.84
C TYR A 339 -3.91 -6.14 -4.25
N HIS A 340 -3.56 -7.13 -5.06
CA HIS A 340 -3.59 -8.54 -4.64
C HIS A 340 -2.43 -8.93 -3.71
N THR A 341 -1.30 -8.21 -3.71
CA THR A 341 -0.12 -8.58 -2.90
C THR A 341 0.16 -7.67 -1.71
N PHE A 342 -0.24 -6.39 -1.75
CA PHE A 342 0.00 -5.42 -0.67
C PHE A 342 -1.29 -4.92 0.00
N ALA A 343 -2.30 -4.52 -0.79
CA ALA A 343 -3.49 -3.89 -0.22
C ALA A 343 -4.23 -4.82 0.76
N GLY A 344 -4.30 -6.13 0.46
CA GLY A 344 -4.86 -7.14 1.37
C GLY A 344 -4.17 -7.17 2.73
N GLN A 345 -2.83 -7.14 2.77
CA GLN A 345 -2.06 -7.11 4.02
C GLN A 345 -2.31 -5.81 4.80
N ILE A 346 -2.22 -4.66 4.12
CA ILE A 346 -2.27 -3.33 4.75
C ILE A 346 -3.66 -3.01 5.28
N LEU A 347 -4.70 -3.31 4.48
CA LEU A 347 -6.09 -3.03 4.82
C LEU A 347 -6.71 -4.15 5.66
N GLY A 348 -6.08 -5.33 5.72
CA GLY A 348 -6.61 -6.47 6.47
C GLY A 348 -7.87 -7.09 5.85
N ASN A 349 -8.04 -6.92 4.53
CA ASN A 349 -9.18 -7.39 3.75
C ASN A 349 -9.04 -8.85 3.27
N GLY A 350 -8.08 -9.60 3.81
CA GLY A 350 -7.76 -10.97 3.43
C GLY A 350 -6.71 -11.10 2.32
N GLU A 351 -6.43 -12.33 1.89
CA GLU A 351 -5.56 -12.66 0.76
C GLU A 351 -6.18 -12.18 -0.56
N GLY A 352 -5.36 -11.53 -1.39
CA GLY A 352 -5.70 -11.26 -2.78
C GLY A 352 -5.59 -12.52 -3.63
N ASP A 353 -5.88 -12.39 -4.93
CA ASP A 353 -5.69 -13.47 -5.88
C ASP A 353 -4.20 -13.63 -6.20
N VAL A 354 -3.52 -14.45 -5.41
CA VAL A 354 -2.08 -14.76 -5.52
C VAL A 354 -1.77 -15.49 -6.83
N GLU A 355 -2.72 -16.26 -7.36
CA GLU A 355 -2.55 -17.01 -8.61
C GLU A 355 -2.59 -16.07 -9.82
N LEU A 356 -3.60 -15.19 -9.89
CA LEU A 356 -3.67 -14.14 -10.90
C LEU A 356 -2.42 -13.26 -10.85
N ALA A 357 -1.99 -12.85 -9.65
CA ALA A 357 -0.78 -12.04 -9.47
C ALA A 357 0.49 -12.76 -9.95
N HIS A 358 0.61 -14.08 -9.70
CA HIS A 358 1.71 -14.89 -10.21
C HIS A 358 1.71 -14.95 -11.74
N ASN A 359 0.56 -15.26 -12.35
CA ASN A 359 0.44 -15.34 -13.80
C ASN A 359 0.74 -14.00 -14.49
N LEU A 360 0.24 -12.88 -13.94
CA LEU A 360 0.56 -11.54 -14.44
C LEU A 360 2.05 -11.23 -14.34
N THR A 361 2.66 -11.51 -13.18
CA THR A 361 4.09 -11.25 -12.96
C THR A 361 4.97 -12.03 -13.94
N GLU A 362 4.73 -13.33 -14.09
CA GLU A 362 5.53 -14.17 -15.00
C GLU A 362 5.32 -13.79 -16.48
N ASN A 363 4.10 -13.38 -16.88
CA ASN A 363 3.85 -12.88 -18.22
C ASN A 363 4.67 -11.61 -18.53
N TYR A 364 4.73 -10.66 -17.59
CA TYR A 364 5.51 -9.45 -17.78
C TYR A 364 7.02 -9.68 -17.65
N LEU A 365 7.48 -10.63 -16.83
CA LEU A 365 8.90 -11.02 -16.80
C LEU A 365 9.34 -11.70 -18.09
N ARG A 366 8.46 -12.38 -18.83
CA ARG A 366 8.81 -12.88 -20.19
C ARG A 366 9.08 -11.74 -21.17
N ILE A 367 8.39 -10.60 -21.01
CA ILE A 367 8.53 -9.41 -21.87
C ILE A 367 9.71 -8.54 -21.39
N TYR A 368 9.87 -8.41 -20.07
CA TYR A 368 10.87 -7.59 -19.40
C TYR A 368 11.64 -8.41 -18.33
N PRO A 369 12.57 -9.30 -18.74
CA PRO A 369 13.19 -10.28 -17.84
C PRO A 369 13.92 -9.72 -16.62
N ASN A 370 14.50 -8.53 -16.76
CA ASN A 370 15.26 -7.88 -15.69
C ASN A 370 14.50 -6.72 -15.04
N SER A 371 13.19 -6.57 -15.29
CA SER A 371 12.44 -5.41 -14.80
C SER A 371 12.45 -5.33 -13.27
N TYR A 372 12.96 -4.24 -12.70
CA TYR A 372 12.99 -4.01 -11.26
C TYR A 372 11.59 -4.20 -10.64
N MET A 373 10.58 -3.56 -11.25
CA MET A 373 9.20 -3.56 -10.76
C MET A 373 8.62 -4.98 -10.70
N PHE A 374 8.76 -5.77 -11.78
CA PHE A 374 8.21 -7.11 -11.82
C PHE A 374 9.04 -8.12 -10.99
N LEU A 375 10.35 -7.92 -10.83
CA LEU A 375 11.17 -8.71 -9.90
C LEU A 375 10.76 -8.47 -8.43
N VAL A 376 10.46 -7.22 -8.05
CA VAL A 376 9.91 -6.90 -6.72
C VAL A 376 8.59 -7.64 -6.48
N PHE A 377 7.68 -7.69 -7.46
CA PHE A 377 6.43 -8.43 -7.31
C PHE A 377 6.62 -9.95 -7.29
N ARG A 378 7.59 -10.49 -8.04
CA ARG A 378 7.95 -11.92 -7.95
C ARG A 378 8.48 -12.27 -6.56
N ALA A 379 9.41 -11.47 -6.04
CA ALA A 379 9.93 -11.62 -4.69
C ALA A 379 8.83 -11.53 -3.64
N ARG A 380 7.90 -10.58 -3.81
CA ARG A 380 6.74 -10.43 -2.94
C ARG A 380 5.84 -11.67 -2.93
N LEU A 381 5.59 -12.28 -4.08
CA LEU A 381 4.81 -13.52 -4.18
C LEU A 381 5.53 -14.70 -3.52
N GLN A 382 6.85 -14.80 -3.66
CA GLN A 382 7.66 -15.79 -2.94
C GLN A 382 7.54 -15.57 -1.42
N THR A 383 7.63 -14.33 -0.94
CA THR A 383 7.42 -13.98 0.48
C THR A 383 6.04 -14.40 0.95
N LEU A 384 4.96 -14.07 0.23
CA LEU A 384 3.59 -14.45 0.58
C LEU A 384 3.39 -15.97 0.66
N ARG A 385 4.14 -16.74 -0.13
CA ARG A 385 4.18 -18.21 -0.11
C ARG A 385 5.13 -18.77 0.96
N CYS A 386 5.65 -17.91 1.84
CA CYS A 386 6.63 -18.23 2.88
C CYS A 386 7.97 -18.76 2.36
N HIS A 387 8.32 -18.51 1.10
CA HIS A 387 9.64 -18.79 0.53
C HIS A 387 10.59 -17.61 0.81
N LEU A 388 10.80 -17.31 2.10
CA LEU A 388 11.45 -16.06 2.54
C LEU A 388 12.87 -15.87 1.98
N ASN A 389 13.70 -16.92 1.99
CA ASN A 389 15.07 -16.86 1.46
C ASN A 389 15.10 -16.67 -0.07
N GLU A 390 14.17 -17.31 -0.79
CA GLU A 390 14.01 -17.15 -2.24
C GLU A 390 13.57 -15.71 -2.58
N GLY A 391 12.62 -15.18 -1.80
CA GLY A 391 12.17 -13.80 -1.88
C GLY A 391 13.31 -12.81 -1.66
N ILE A 392 14.12 -13.00 -0.63
CA ILE A 392 15.30 -12.17 -0.36
C ILE A 392 16.25 -12.16 -1.55
N SER A 393 16.61 -13.34 -2.09
CA SER A 393 17.50 -13.44 -3.25
C SER A 393 16.92 -12.73 -4.48
N THR A 394 15.61 -12.80 -4.68
CA THR A 394 14.94 -12.14 -5.83
C THR A 394 14.86 -10.62 -5.63
N TYR A 395 14.68 -10.12 -4.41
CA TYR A 395 14.80 -8.69 -4.11
C TYR A 395 16.23 -8.17 -4.34
N GLU A 396 17.24 -8.93 -3.95
CA GLU A 396 18.66 -8.60 -4.22
C GLU A 396 18.96 -8.59 -5.72
N GLN A 397 18.36 -9.51 -6.48
CA GLN A 397 18.39 -9.49 -7.95
C GLN A 397 17.72 -8.22 -8.51
N ALA A 398 16.56 -7.84 -7.96
CA ALA A 398 15.89 -6.60 -8.36
C ALA A 398 16.80 -5.40 -8.12
N ILE A 399 17.37 -5.24 -6.92
CA ILE A 399 18.33 -4.16 -6.61
C ILE A 399 19.47 -4.12 -7.64
N SER A 400 20.06 -5.29 -7.94
CA SER A 400 21.18 -5.41 -8.88
C SER A 400 20.81 -5.11 -10.35
N SER A 401 19.52 -5.11 -10.70
CA SER A 401 19.05 -4.92 -12.07
C SER A 401 19.07 -3.46 -12.56
N GLN A 402 19.24 -2.48 -11.65
CA GLN A 402 19.21 -1.06 -12.00
C GLN A 402 19.96 -0.20 -10.96
N ASN A 403 20.58 0.89 -11.39
CA ASN A 403 21.22 1.87 -10.50
C ASN A 403 20.83 3.32 -10.80
N ASP A 404 19.96 3.54 -11.79
CA ASP A 404 19.53 4.87 -12.21
C ASP A 404 18.76 5.58 -11.09
N TRP A 405 17.79 4.90 -10.47
CA TRP A 405 16.94 5.44 -9.41
C TRP A 405 17.10 4.64 -8.12
N ARG A 406 18.12 4.96 -7.33
CA ARG A 406 18.41 4.28 -6.05
C ARG A 406 17.25 4.31 -5.05
N ASN A 407 16.43 5.35 -5.07
CA ASN A 407 15.24 5.42 -4.20
C ASN A 407 14.28 4.24 -4.40
N LEU A 408 14.25 3.61 -5.58
CA LEU A 408 13.45 2.41 -5.79
C LEU A 408 13.95 1.25 -4.94
N HIS A 409 15.28 1.12 -4.72
CA HIS A 409 15.90 0.06 -3.92
C HIS A 409 15.37 0.04 -2.48
N HIS A 410 14.95 1.19 -1.94
CA HIS A 410 14.36 1.26 -0.60
C HIS A 410 13.12 0.36 -0.44
N ILE A 411 12.35 0.11 -1.50
CA ILE A 411 11.23 -0.84 -1.49
C ILE A 411 11.76 -2.26 -1.23
N SER A 412 12.81 -2.66 -1.94
CA SER A 412 13.43 -3.99 -1.76
C SER A 412 14.09 -4.13 -0.38
N HIS A 413 14.80 -3.11 0.10
CA HIS A 413 15.38 -3.13 1.45
C HIS A 413 14.31 -3.24 2.54
N TRP A 414 13.17 -2.55 2.37
CA TRP A 414 12.04 -2.66 3.27
C TRP A 414 11.44 -4.08 3.30
N GLU A 415 11.26 -4.72 2.15
CA GLU A 415 10.72 -6.08 2.10
C GLU A 415 11.73 -7.14 2.59
N ILE A 416 13.01 -7.00 2.28
CA ILE A 416 14.08 -7.87 2.81
C ILE A 416 14.12 -7.79 4.33
N LEU A 417 14.03 -6.57 4.90
CA LEU A 417 13.99 -6.34 6.34
C LEU A 417 12.90 -7.20 7.00
N TRP A 418 11.68 -7.19 6.47
CA TRP A 418 10.59 -8.00 7.03
C TRP A 418 10.78 -9.50 6.83
N CYS A 419 11.35 -9.94 5.71
CA CYS A 419 11.71 -11.36 5.52
C CYS A 419 12.72 -11.82 6.58
N ARG A 420 13.76 -11.01 6.85
CA ARG A 420 14.76 -11.29 7.89
C ARG A 420 14.16 -11.29 9.30
N VAL A 421 13.23 -10.37 9.59
CA VAL A 421 12.46 -10.36 10.86
C VAL A 421 11.66 -11.65 11.04
N LEU A 422 10.94 -12.10 9.99
CA LEU A 422 10.16 -13.35 10.04
C LEU A 422 11.04 -14.60 10.17
N LEU A 423 12.30 -14.53 9.74
CA LEU A 423 13.33 -15.56 9.96
C LEU A 423 13.99 -15.47 11.35
N HIS A 424 13.73 -14.42 12.13
CA HIS A 424 14.39 -14.06 13.39
C HIS A 424 15.88 -13.70 13.22
N GLU A 425 16.27 -13.19 12.04
CA GLU A 425 17.63 -12.76 11.71
C GLU A 425 17.83 -11.28 12.02
N TRP A 426 17.80 -10.93 13.32
CA TRP A 426 17.74 -9.55 13.80
C TRP A 426 18.90 -8.67 13.31
N ASN A 427 20.13 -9.19 13.28
CA ASN A 427 21.30 -8.44 12.79
C ASN A 427 21.20 -8.10 11.30
N GLU A 428 20.68 -9.01 10.47
CA GLU A 428 20.51 -8.75 9.04
C GLU A 428 19.35 -7.77 8.79
N ALA A 429 18.26 -7.87 9.58
CA ALA A 429 17.19 -6.88 9.55
C ALA A 429 17.69 -5.48 9.96
N ALA A 430 18.56 -5.39 10.98
CA ALA A 430 19.19 -4.14 11.41
C ALA A 430 20.01 -3.48 10.29
N LYS A 431 20.78 -4.25 9.51
CA LYS A 431 21.53 -3.71 8.35
C LYS A 431 20.60 -3.04 7.34
N MET A 432 19.46 -3.66 7.02
CA MET A 432 18.48 -3.06 6.11
C MET A 432 17.85 -1.80 6.69
N ALA A 433 17.56 -1.79 8.00
CA ALA A 433 17.02 -0.61 8.68
C ALA A 433 18.03 0.55 8.70
N ASP A 434 19.32 0.26 8.84
CA ASP A 434 20.40 1.26 8.79
C ASP A 434 20.54 1.90 7.39
N ILE A 435 20.50 1.08 6.32
CA ILE A 435 20.47 1.59 4.94
C ILE A 435 19.27 2.54 4.77
N LEU A 436 18.08 2.13 5.19
CA LEU A 436 16.88 2.96 5.09
C LEU A 436 16.97 4.25 5.93
N LEU A 437 17.54 4.19 7.12
CA LEU A 437 17.73 5.37 7.98
C LEU A 437 18.69 6.39 7.35
N ASN A 438 19.75 5.91 6.71
CA ASN A 438 20.79 6.75 6.13
C ASN A 438 20.40 7.31 4.76
N GLU A 439 19.71 6.52 3.93
CA GLU A 439 19.43 6.85 2.54
C GLU A 439 18.00 7.37 2.29
N SER A 440 17.00 6.87 3.01
CA SER A 440 15.59 7.24 2.79
C SER A 440 15.15 8.46 3.61
N SER A 441 14.37 9.36 2.99
CA SER A 441 13.74 10.49 3.66
C SER A 441 12.30 10.24 4.10
N TRP A 442 11.73 9.06 3.81
CA TRP A 442 10.30 8.79 4.02
C TRP A 442 9.86 8.82 5.50
N SER A 443 10.52 8.07 6.38
CA SER A 443 10.16 8.02 7.80
C SER A 443 11.38 7.68 8.66
N LYS A 444 12.30 8.64 8.78
CA LYS A 444 13.55 8.45 9.54
C LYS A 444 13.31 8.06 11.00
N ALA A 445 12.26 8.57 11.64
CA ALA A 445 11.90 8.17 13.00
C ALA A 445 11.52 6.67 13.05
N THR A 446 10.76 6.17 12.08
CA THR A 446 10.42 4.74 11.98
C THR A 446 11.68 3.90 11.74
N TYR A 447 12.53 4.25 10.77
CA TYR A 447 13.74 3.48 10.48
C TYR A 447 14.72 3.46 11.65
N CYS A 448 14.87 4.58 12.38
CA CYS A 448 15.69 4.66 13.58
C CYS A 448 15.15 3.76 14.69
N TYR A 449 13.83 3.73 14.88
CA TYR A 449 13.18 2.84 15.84
C TYR A 449 13.33 1.37 15.46
N LEU A 450 13.18 1.01 14.19
CA LEU A 450 13.40 -0.35 13.68
C LEU A 450 14.84 -0.80 13.92
N LEU A 451 15.82 0.04 13.58
CA LEU A 451 17.23 -0.25 13.82
C LEU A 451 17.51 -0.50 15.32
N ALA A 452 17.05 0.40 16.20
CA ALA A 452 17.19 0.24 17.65
C ALA A 452 16.56 -1.07 18.14
N THR A 453 15.36 -1.38 17.65
CA THR A 453 14.57 -2.55 18.01
C THR A 453 15.25 -3.86 17.60
N PHE A 454 15.78 -3.95 16.38
CA PHE A 454 16.43 -5.16 15.92
C PHE A 454 17.79 -5.37 16.59
N LEU A 455 18.55 -4.31 16.85
CA LEU A 455 19.77 -4.40 17.65
C LEU A 455 19.47 -4.80 19.11
N PHE A 456 18.36 -4.32 19.68
CA PHE A 456 17.91 -4.71 21.01
C PHE A 456 17.56 -6.21 21.06
N GLU A 457 16.78 -6.70 20.09
CA GLU A 457 16.42 -8.12 19.98
C GLU A 457 17.61 -9.04 19.70
N ALA A 458 18.69 -8.53 19.12
CA ALA A 458 19.92 -9.29 18.94
C ALA A 458 20.72 -9.48 20.24
N ASN A 459 20.58 -8.56 21.22
CA ASN A 459 21.44 -8.49 22.42
C ASN A 459 20.72 -8.79 23.76
N LYS A 460 19.38 -8.91 23.75
CA LYS A 460 18.41 -9.48 24.72
C LYS A 460 18.54 -9.30 26.26
N GLU A 461 19.59 -8.73 26.83
CA GLU A 461 19.72 -8.65 28.30
C GLU A 461 19.79 -7.21 28.83
N VAL A 462 20.57 -6.34 28.20
CA VAL A 462 20.63 -4.90 28.54
C VAL A 462 20.89 -4.11 27.26
N ALA A 463 20.15 -3.03 27.06
CA ALA A 463 20.40 -2.15 25.93
C ALA A 463 21.78 -1.49 26.07
N SER A 464 22.64 -1.68 25.07
CA SER A 464 23.92 -0.97 25.00
C SER A 464 23.72 0.53 24.90
N GLU A 465 24.75 1.31 25.22
CA GLU A 465 24.70 2.78 25.12
C GLU A 465 24.31 3.25 23.70
N ASP A 466 24.74 2.54 22.67
CA ASP A 466 24.41 2.84 21.28
C ASP A 466 22.93 2.60 20.96
N ILE A 467 22.34 1.51 21.48
CA ILE A 467 20.90 1.24 21.35
C ILE A 467 20.09 2.31 22.09
N ILE A 468 20.52 2.71 23.28
CA ILE A 468 19.88 3.77 24.06
C ILE A 468 19.93 5.11 23.28
N LYS A 469 21.08 5.44 22.69
CA LYS A 469 21.24 6.64 21.83
C LYS A 469 20.28 6.61 20.64
N LEU A 470 20.09 5.46 20.00
CA LEU A 470 19.14 5.31 18.90
C LEU A 470 17.70 5.55 19.35
N TYR A 471 17.25 4.93 20.44
CA TYR A 471 15.91 5.18 21.00
C TYR A 471 15.70 6.65 21.38
N ASN A 472 16.70 7.30 21.97
CA ASN A 472 16.65 8.72 22.33
C ASN A 472 16.56 9.65 21.11
N ARG A 473 17.07 9.21 19.95
CA ARG A 473 17.07 10.00 18.71
C ARG A 473 15.70 10.03 18.02
N VAL A 474 14.88 8.99 18.20
CA VAL A 474 13.59 8.81 17.49
C VAL A 474 12.66 10.03 17.58
N PRO A 475 12.38 10.62 18.77
CA PRO A 475 11.48 11.78 18.86
C PRO A 475 11.94 13.00 18.06
N GLY A 476 13.25 13.20 17.95
CA GLY A 476 13.86 14.30 17.18
C GLY A 476 13.85 14.10 15.67
N LEU A 477 13.50 12.91 15.17
CA LEU A 477 13.44 12.58 13.74
C LEU A 477 12.02 12.64 13.16
N LYS A 478 11.04 12.96 13.99
CA LYS A 478 9.62 13.01 13.62
C LYS A 478 9.38 14.05 12.54
N ILE A 479 8.67 13.66 11.49
CA ILE A 479 8.26 14.59 10.42
C ILE A 479 6.75 14.84 10.44
N ARG A 480 6.32 15.86 9.70
CA ARG A 480 4.91 16.11 9.40
C ARG A 480 4.72 16.05 7.89
N LEU A 481 3.83 15.18 7.43
CA LEU A 481 3.35 15.11 6.06
C LEU A 481 1.98 15.82 6.01
N ALA A 482 1.84 16.83 5.15
CA ALA A 482 0.63 17.69 5.07
C ALA A 482 0.11 18.17 6.46
N GLY A 483 1.03 18.60 7.32
CA GLY A 483 0.71 19.09 8.67
C GLY A 483 0.44 18.01 9.72
N LYS A 484 0.41 16.72 9.35
CA LYS A 484 0.18 15.60 10.28
C LYS A 484 1.37 14.69 10.43
N SER A 485 1.57 14.14 11.63
CA SER A 485 2.63 13.15 11.86
C SER A 485 2.20 11.77 11.38
N ILE A 486 3.15 11.04 10.81
CA ILE A 486 2.95 9.67 10.33
C ILE A 486 2.52 8.77 11.51
N PRO A 487 1.44 7.96 11.38
CA PRO A 487 0.95 7.12 12.49
C PRO A 487 2.02 6.20 13.09
N MET A 488 2.89 5.64 12.24
CA MET A 488 3.98 4.75 12.70
C MET A 488 5.02 5.48 13.52
N GLU A 489 5.32 6.74 13.21
CA GLU A 489 6.25 7.55 14.01
C GLU A 489 5.67 7.88 15.38
N LYS A 490 4.36 8.14 15.47
CA LYS A 490 3.69 8.34 16.77
C LYS A 490 3.76 7.08 17.63
N TYR A 491 3.57 5.91 17.02
CA TYR A 491 3.72 4.62 17.69
C TYR A 491 5.15 4.42 18.20
N ALA A 492 6.15 4.60 17.31
CA ALA A 492 7.57 4.48 17.64
C ALA A 492 7.98 5.40 18.80
N ILE A 493 7.52 6.65 18.80
CA ILE A 493 7.81 7.62 19.87
C ILE A 493 7.25 7.15 21.21
N LYS A 494 5.99 6.69 21.26
CA LYS A 494 5.40 6.17 22.52
C LYS A 494 6.18 4.96 23.05
N LYS A 495 6.66 4.10 22.16
CA LYS A 495 7.52 2.97 22.56
C LYS A 495 8.90 3.44 23.07
N CYS A 496 9.44 4.51 22.50
CA CYS A 496 10.67 5.13 23.01
C CYS A 496 10.44 5.77 24.40
N GLU A 497 9.27 6.37 24.66
CA GLU A 497 8.88 6.89 25.97
C GLU A 497 8.80 5.76 27.01
N GLN A 498 8.16 4.64 26.66
CA GLN A 498 8.14 3.43 27.50
C GLN A 498 9.58 2.94 27.79
N PHE A 499 10.42 2.85 26.76
CA PHE A 499 11.83 2.47 26.90
C PHE A 499 12.59 3.45 27.80
N GLN A 500 12.28 4.74 27.81
CA GLN A 500 12.97 5.69 28.70
C GLN A 500 12.80 5.38 30.17
N VAL A 501 11.62 4.87 30.55
CA VAL A 501 11.28 4.59 31.95
C VAL A 501 11.96 3.31 32.44
N GLN A 502 11.88 2.22 31.67
CA GLN A 502 12.33 0.90 32.13
C GLN A 502 13.65 0.41 31.50
N LYS A 503 14.14 1.06 30.43
CA LYS A 503 15.36 0.70 29.66
C LYS A 503 15.32 -0.66 28.95
N TRP A 504 14.13 -1.21 28.75
CA TRP A 504 13.87 -2.42 27.97
C TRP A 504 12.46 -2.37 27.34
N LEU A 505 12.19 -3.23 26.36
CA LEU A 505 10.86 -3.41 25.76
C LEU A 505 10.54 -4.89 25.62
N PHE A 506 9.27 -5.27 25.77
CA PHE A 506 8.84 -6.65 25.62
C PHE A 506 8.65 -7.01 24.13
N LEU A 507 9.56 -7.85 23.61
CA LEU A 507 9.53 -8.38 22.24
C LEU A 507 9.13 -7.35 21.15
N PRO A 508 9.75 -6.15 21.12
CA PRO A 508 9.33 -5.04 20.26
C PRO A 508 9.29 -5.39 18.77
N ALA A 509 10.15 -6.29 18.29
CA ALA A 509 10.11 -6.70 16.89
C ALA A 509 8.88 -7.57 16.56
N LEU A 510 8.49 -8.48 17.46
CA LEU A 510 7.30 -9.31 17.24
C LEU A 510 6.00 -8.51 17.42
N GLU A 511 6.00 -7.52 18.31
CA GLU A 511 4.91 -6.55 18.40
C GLU A 511 4.71 -5.80 17.08
N LEU A 512 5.81 -5.38 16.44
CA LEU A 512 5.78 -4.77 15.11
C LEU A 512 5.28 -5.72 14.03
N VAL A 513 5.65 -7.01 14.07
CA VAL A 513 5.12 -8.02 13.15
C VAL A 513 3.60 -8.13 13.29
N TYR A 514 3.06 -8.11 14.51
CA TYR A 514 1.62 -8.05 14.74
C TYR A 514 0.99 -6.80 14.09
N ILE A 515 1.55 -5.63 14.40
CA ILE A 515 1.02 -4.34 13.94
C ILE A 515 1.05 -4.22 12.40
N MET A 516 2.06 -4.79 11.75
CA MET A 516 2.16 -4.86 10.28
C MET A 516 1.32 -5.98 9.67
N ASN A 517 0.55 -6.72 10.46
CA ASN A 517 -0.16 -7.91 10.02
C ASN A 517 0.82 -8.83 9.28
N GLY A 518 1.93 -9.22 9.90
CA GLY A 518 3.00 -10.00 9.25
C GLY A 518 2.92 -11.50 9.52
N PHE A 519 2.24 -11.91 10.61
CA PHE A 519 2.14 -13.33 10.99
C PHE A 519 1.39 -14.20 9.96
N TYR A 520 0.46 -13.63 9.18
CA TYR A 520 -0.23 -14.38 8.13
C TYR A 520 0.74 -14.96 7.08
N ILE A 521 1.90 -14.31 6.83
CA ILE A 521 2.92 -14.79 5.89
C ILE A 521 3.48 -16.15 6.35
N LEU A 522 3.50 -16.38 7.66
CA LEU A 522 3.97 -17.63 8.25
C LEU A 522 2.89 -18.71 8.35
N TYR A 523 1.66 -18.46 7.85
CA TYR A 523 0.52 -19.38 7.99
C TYR A 523 0.83 -20.80 7.49
N HIS A 524 1.56 -20.92 6.38
CA HIS A 524 1.97 -22.23 5.82
C HIS A 524 3.28 -22.77 6.36
N ASN A 525 3.95 -22.07 7.27
CA ASN A 525 5.24 -22.48 7.84
C ASN A 525 5.11 -22.70 9.35
N GLU A 526 4.44 -23.81 9.69
CA GLU A 526 4.19 -24.22 11.07
C GLU A 526 5.49 -24.29 11.90
N LYS A 527 6.60 -24.75 11.30
CA LYS A 527 7.90 -24.81 11.97
C LYS A 527 8.38 -23.43 12.41
N GLN A 528 8.34 -22.44 11.53
CA GLN A 528 8.74 -21.08 11.86
C GLN A 528 7.75 -20.43 12.83
N MET A 529 6.46 -20.69 12.68
CA MET A 529 5.42 -20.23 13.60
C MET A 529 5.62 -20.76 15.02
N ARG A 530 5.93 -22.07 15.18
CA ARG A 530 6.25 -22.69 16.49
C ARG A 530 7.50 -22.12 17.13
N LYS A 531 8.55 -21.82 16.34
CA LYS A 531 9.73 -21.10 16.85
C LYS A 531 9.38 -19.72 17.38
N THR A 532 8.48 -19.02 16.69
CA THR A 532 7.99 -17.70 17.14
C THR A 532 7.21 -17.83 18.46
N LEU A 533 6.34 -18.85 18.58
CA LEU A 533 5.62 -19.15 19.82
C LEU A 533 6.57 -19.39 21.00
N ASP A 534 7.64 -20.16 20.79
CA ASP A 534 8.67 -20.44 21.80
C ASP A 534 9.40 -19.17 22.27
N ILE A 535 9.67 -18.22 21.37
CA ILE A 535 10.22 -16.91 21.75
C ILE A 535 9.23 -16.15 22.65
N VAL A 536 7.95 -16.14 22.29
CA VAL A 536 6.91 -15.45 23.08
C VAL A 536 6.72 -16.09 24.46
N ASN A 537 6.65 -17.42 24.53
CA ASN A 537 6.47 -18.14 25.79
C ASN A 537 7.65 -17.91 26.74
N ARG A 538 8.89 -18.05 26.27
CA ARG A 538 10.08 -17.74 27.09
C ARG A 538 10.14 -16.27 27.50
N GLY A 539 9.73 -15.36 26.62
CA GLY A 539 9.60 -13.94 26.95
C GLY A 539 8.63 -13.72 28.10
N LEU A 540 7.44 -14.33 28.04
CA LEU A 540 6.42 -14.25 29.09
C LEU A 540 6.91 -14.83 30.43
N GLU A 541 7.61 -15.97 30.40
CA GLU A 541 8.22 -16.57 31.59
C GLU A 541 9.25 -15.62 32.22
N ASN A 542 10.16 -15.08 31.40
CA ASN A 542 11.18 -14.14 31.87
C ASN A 542 10.55 -12.85 32.44
N LEU A 543 9.56 -12.28 31.75
CA LEU A 543 8.82 -11.10 32.20
C LEU A 543 8.22 -11.30 33.59
N LYS A 544 7.56 -12.44 33.83
CA LYS A 544 6.96 -12.80 35.12
C LYS A 544 8.00 -13.07 36.21
N ALA A 545 9.21 -13.46 35.83
CA ALA A 545 10.29 -13.73 36.78
C ALA A 545 11.07 -12.46 37.20
N THR A 546 11.22 -11.49 36.30
CA THR A 546 12.21 -10.41 36.45
C THR A 546 11.64 -8.99 36.50
N HIS A 547 10.44 -8.76 35.99
CA HIS A 547 9.92 -7.41 35.71
C HIS A 547 8.54 -7.12 36.34
N THR A 548 8.12 -7.89 37.35
CA THR A 548 6.77 -7.79 37.97
C THR A 548 6.47 -6.45 38.63
N ASN A 549 7.49 -5.69 39.01
CA ASN A 549 7.35 -4.38 39.66
C ASN A 549 7.55 -3.20 38.69
N ASP A 550 7.75 -3.46 37.40
CA ASP A 550 8.01 -2.40 36.42
C ASP A 550 6.72 -1.64 36.06
N ALA A 551 6.87 -0.35 35.79
CA ALA A 551 5.74 0.56 35.53
C ALA A 551 4.82 0.10 34.38
N PHE A 552 5.39 -0.56 33.36
CA PHE A 552 4.66 -1.08 32.20
C PHE A 552 4.55 -2.61 32.18
N PHE A 553 4.57 -3.24 33.37
CA PHE A 553 4.42 -4.70 33.48
C PHE A 553 3.12 -5.19 32.86
N ALA A 554 1.99 -4.53 33.16
CA ALA A 554 0.68 -4.90 32.61
C ALA A 554 0.68 -4.83 31.08
N ASP A 555 1.13 -3.72 30.48
CA ASP A 555 1.22 -3.56 29.01
C ASP A 555 2.13 -4.60 28.35
N SER A 556 3.25 -4.93 28.99
CA SER A 556 4.18 -5.95 28.50
C SER A 556 3.55 -7.35 28.55
N LEU A 557 2.84 -7.67 29.64
CA LEU A 557 2.15 -8.93 29.83
C LEU A 557 0.98 -9.08 28.85
N GLY A 558 0.19 -8.02 28.67
CA GLY A 558 -0.89 -7.95 27.69
C GLY A 558 -0.37 -8.09 26.25
N THR A 559 0.77 -7.48 25.92
CA THR A 559 1.42 -7.65 24.61
C THR A 559 1.82 -9.10 24.38
N GLY A 560 2.45 -9.75 25.37
CA GLY A 560 2.84 -11.15 25.24
C GLY A 560 1.66 -12.10 25.09
N TYR A 561 0.57 -11.89 25.83
CA TYR A 561 -0.65 -12.68 25.68
C TYR A 561 -1.36 -12.44 24.34
N LEU A 562 -1.38 -11.19 23.85
CA LEU A 562 -1.89 -10.86 22.51
C LEU A 562 -1.11 -11.60 21.42
N LEU A 563 0.24 -11.50 21.44
CA LEU A 563 1.11 -12.19 20.50
C LEU A 563 0.91 -13.72 20.57
N ARG A 564 0.84 -14.27 21.78
CA ARG A 564 0.61 -15.70 21.99
C ARG A 564 -0.73 -16.14 21.40
N GLY A 565 -1.80 -15.39 21.65
CA GLY A 565 -3.14 -15.69 21.11
C GLY A 565 -3.16 -15.69 19.58
N VAL A 566 -2.53 -14.70 18.94
CA VAL A 566 -2.43 -14.61 17.48
C VAL A 566 -1.64 -15.77 16.88
N ILE A 567 -0.50 -16.13 17.49
CA ILE A 567 0.34 -17.24 17.00
C ILE A 567 -0.37 -18.58 17.19
N LEU A 568 -1.03 -18.80 18.32
CA LEU A 568 -1.84 -20.00 18.58
C LEU A 568 -3.02 -20.12 17.62
N PHE A 569 -3.66 -19.01 17.25
CA PHE A 569 -4.68 -18.98 16.21
C PHE A 569 -4.14 -19.52 14.88
N PHE A 570 -2.96 -19.08 14.44
CA PHE A 570 -2.33 -19.59 13.21
C PHE A 570 -1.90 -21.05 13.30
N LEU A 571 -1.61 -21.54 14.51
CA LEU A 571 -1.33 -22.96 14.76
C LEU A 571 -2.61 -23.80 14.91
N HIS A 572 -3.80 -23.19 14.77
CA HIS A 572 -5.12 -23.82 14.95
C HIS A 572 -5.43 -24.27 16.39
N HIS A 573 -4.73 -23.74 17.39
CA HIS A 573 -4.98 -24.00 18.81
C HIS A 573 -5.99 -22.96 19.34
N TYR A 574 -7.25 -23.03 18.88
CA TYR A 574 -8.23 -21.96 19.10
C TYR A 574 -8.59 -21.71 20.56
N ASP A 575 -8.71 -22.76 21.37
CA ASP A 575 -9.10 -22.61 22.78
C ASP A 575 -7.98 -21.93 23.58
N GLU A 576 -6.73 -22.39 23.45
CA GLU A 576 -5.55 -21.75 24.06
C GLU A 576 -5.36 -20.31 23.55
N ALA A 577 -5.68 -20.05 22.28
CA ALA A 577 -5.65 -18.71 21.72
C ALA A 577 -6.67 -17.79 22.39
N LEU A 578 -7.91 -18.25 22.57
CA LEU A 578 -8.96 -17.50 23.27
C LEU A 578 -8.60 -17.24 24.73
N GLU A 579 -8.06 -18.25 25.43
CA GLU A 579 -7.57 -18.10 26.81
C GLU A 579 -6.49 -17.03 26.91
N ALA A 580 -5.50 -17.05 26.01
CA ALA A 580 -4.48 -16.00 25.97
C ALA A 580 -5.09 -14.61 25.75
N LEU A 581 -6.08 -14.48 24.87
CA LEU A 581 -6.73 -13.18 24.63
C LEU A 581 -7.63 -12.75 25.81
N ASP A 582 -8.22 -13.69 26.54
CA ASP A 582 -8.96 -13.40 27.78
C ASP A 582 -8.05 -12.87 28.89
N GLU A 583 -6.81 -13.34 28.96
CA GLU A 583 -5.79 -12.76 29.85
C GLU A 583 -5.49 -11.28 29.50
N VAL A 584 -5.50 -10.90 28.22
CA VAL A 584 -5.36 -9.47 27.84
C VAL A 584 -6.55 -8.67 28.37
N LEU A 585 -7.78 -9.19 28.21
CA LEU A 585 -9.00 -8.50 28.63
C LEU A 585 -9.13 -8.42 30.16
N SER A 586 -8.63 -9.40 30.90
CA SER A 586 -8.62 -9.37 32.37
C SER A 586 -7.77 -8.22 32.94
N LEU A 587 -6.73 -7.82 32.19
CA LEU A 587 -5.81 -6.73 32.53
C LEU A 587 -6.33 -5.34 32.13
N THR A 588 -7.52 -5.23 31.50
CA THR A 588 -8.03 -3.95 30.93
C THR A 588 -7.98 -2.76 31.89
N LYS A 589 -8.28 -2.97 33.18
CA LYS A 589 -8.27 -1.91 34.21
C LYS A 589 -6.88 -1.42 34.60
N GLN A 590 -5.84 -2.17 34.24
CA GLN A 590 -4.44 -1.87 34.57
C GLN A 590 -3.73 -1.13 33.42
N PHE A 591 -4.28 -1.16 32.21
CA PHE A 591 -3.73 -0.42 31.08
C PHE A 591 -4.04 1.07 31.17
N GLU A 592 -3.25 1.87 30.46
CA GLU A 592 -3.64 3.25 30.15
C GLU A 592 -4.97 3.29 29.40
N GLU A 593 -5.79 4.31 29.66
CA GLU A 593 -7.15 4.49 29.10
C GLU A 593 -7.21 4.35 27.56
N LYS A 594 -6.13 4.73 26.86
CA LYS A 594 -6.00 4.71 25.39
C LYS A 594 -5.10 3.57 24.88
N SER A 595 -5.06 2.44 25.59
CA SER A 595 -4.31 1.27 25.15
C SER A 595 -4.94 0.60 23.91
N TYR A 596 -4.09 0.17 22.98
CA TYR A 596 -4.53 -0.59 21.81
C TYR A 596 -4.79 -2.07 22.15
N LEU A 597 -4.35 -2.56 23.32
CA LEU A 597 -4.38 -3.99 23.66
C LEU A 597 -5.82 -4.55 23.77
N PRO A 598 -6.75 -3.95 24.55
CA PRO A 598 -8.11 -4.49 24.64
C PRO A 598 -8.87 -4.56 23.32
N PRO A 599 -8.94 -3.49 22.49
CA PRO A 599 -9.68 -3.58 21.23
C PRO A 599 -9.03 -4.57 20.25
N ASN A 600 -7.70 -4.69 20.23
CA ASN A 600 -7.02 -5.68 19.40
C ASN A 600 -7.28 -7.11 19.88
N ALA A 601 -7.31 -7.37 21.20
CA ALA A 601 -7.69 -8.68 21.71
C ALA A 601 -9.13 -9.05 21.31
N LEU A 602 -10.08 -8.12 21.38
CA LEU A 602 -11.45 -8.32 20.90
C LEU A 602 -11.52 -8.59 19.40
N LEU A 603 -10.74 -7.87 18.58
CA LEU A 603 -10.61 -8.13 17.15
C LEU A 603 -10.17 -9.57 16.91
N GLU A 604 -9.06 -10.00 17.52
CA GLU A 604 -8.51 -11.34 17.30
C GLU A 604 -9.46 -12.44 17.80
N LYS A 605 -10.15 -12.24 18.94
CA LYS A 605 -11.23 -13.15 19.38
C LYS A 605 -12.34 -13.25 18.34
N GLY A 606 -12.74 -12.13 17.74
CA GLY A 606 -13.74 -12.08 16.66
C GLY A 606 -13.30 -12.89 15.43
N LEU A 607 -12.02 -12.79 15.06
CA LEU A 607 -11.43 -13.56 13.97
C LEU A 607 -11.37 -15.07 14.29
N ILE A 608 -10.97 -15.44 15.50
CA ILE A 608 -10.96 -16.85 15.94
C ILE A 608 -12.38 -17.43 15.92
N TYR A 609 -13.37 -16.72 16.48
CA TYR A 609 -14.76 -17.18 16.44
C TYR A 609 -15.30 -17.29 15.01
N THR A 610 -14.85 -16.44 14.09
CA THR A 610 -15.19 -16.57 12.66
C THR A 610 -14.64 -17.88 12.10
N ALA A 611 -13.36 -18.20 12.36
CA ALA A 611 -12.75 -19.46 11.94
C ALA A 611 -13.44 -20.69 12.57
N MET A 612 -13.93 -20.57 13.80
CA MET A 612 -14.73 -21.60 14.49
C MET A 612 -16.20 -21.65 14.02
N LYS A 613 -16.60 -20.83 13.05
CA LYS A 613 -17.99 -20.70 12.55
C LYS A 613 -19.00 -20.28 13.63
N GLN A 614 -18.55 -19.56 14.65
CA GLN A 614 -19.38 -19.00 15.72
C GLN A 614 -19.75 -17.54 15.41
N ASN A 615 -20.47 -17.32 14.31
CA ASN A 615 -20.73 -16.00 13.71
C ASN A 615 -21.31 -14.97 14.70
N GLN A 616 -22.19 -15.39 15.61
CA GLN A 616 -22.78 -14.49 16.61
C GLN A 616 -21.71 -13.93 17.57
N LYS A 617 -20.91 -14.81 18.19
CA LYS A 617 -19.83 -14.39 19.09
C LYS A 617 -18.76 -13.58 18.36
N ALA A 618 -18.48 -13.95 17.10
CA ALA A 618 -17.59 -13.19 16.25
C ALA A 618 -18.09 -11.75 16.06
N SER A 619 -19.35 -11.57 15.65
CA SER A 619 -19.95 -10.26 15.45
C SER A 619 -19.99 -9.43 16.73
N GLU A 620 -20.28 -10.05 17.88
CA GLU A 620 -20.28 -9.36 19.18
C GLU A 620 -18.88 -8.84 19.53
N CYS A 621 -17.83 -9.65 19.39
CA CYS A 621 -16.46 -9.23 19.66
C CYS A 621 -16.01 -8.10 18.72
N LEU A 622 -16.30 -8.23 17.42
CA LEU A 622 -15.93 -7.23 16.41
C LEU A 622 -16.64 -5.89 16.63
N HIS A 623 -17.91 -5.90 17.05
CA HIS A 623 -18.62 -4.66 17.41
C HIS A 623 -18.07 -4.01 18.67
N LYS A 624 -17.73 -4.79 19.70
CA LYS A 624 -17.06 -4.26 20.90
C LYS A 624 -15.72 -3.63 20.57
N ALA A 625 -14.91 -4.30 19.74
CA ALA A 625 -13.62 -3.78 19.28
C ALA A 625 -13.73 -2.41 18.59
N LEU A 626 -14.83 -2.15 17.87
CA LEU A 626 -15.09 -0.91 17.14
C LEU A 626 -15.69 0.23 17.99
N ASN A 627 -16.42 -0.11 19.06
CA ASN A 627 -17.30 0.85 19.73
C ASN A 627 -16.89 1.16 21.17
N ASP A 628 -16.24 0.22 21.86
CA ASP A 628 -16.00 0.32 23.31
C ASP A 628 -14.67 1.05 23.62
N HIS A 629 -13.84 1.32 22.61
CA HIS A 629 -12.53 1.95 22.73
C HIS A 629 -12.33 3.02 21.65
N LYS A 630 -11.65 4.13 21.97
CA LYS A 630 -11.39 5.25 21.04
C LYS A 630 -10.02 5.90 21.30
N ASP A 631 -9.50 6.60 20.29
CA ASP A 631 -8.28 7.41 20.34
C ASP A 631 -6.99 6.65 20.70
N TYR A 632 -7.00 5.33 20.55
CA TYR A 632 -5.81 4.50 20.77
C TYR A 632 -4.91 4.47 19.54
N GLN A 633 -3.67 4.00 19.73
CA GLN A 633 -2.70 3.96 18.63
C GLN A 633 -3.16 3.02 17.52
N LEU A 634 -3.08 3.52 16.28
CA LEU A 634 -3.40 2.75 15.07
C LEU A 634 -4.86 2.26 15.00
N GLU A 635 -5.80 2.96 15.66
CA GLU A 635 -7.25 2.69 15.63
C GLU A 635 -7.79 2.46 14.21
N SER A 636 -7.37 3.28 13.24
CA SER A 636 -7.82 3.13 11.85
C SER A 636 -7.51 1.75 11.27
N ARG A 637 -6.35 1.15 11.59
CA ARG A 637 -5.97 -0.19 11.13
C ARG A 637 -6.89 -1.26 11.70
N LEU A 638 -7.20 -1.19 13.00
CA LEU A 638 -8.16 -2.10 13.62
C LEU A 638 -9.53 -1.98 12.94
N HIS A 639 -9.97 -0.75 12.70
CA HIS A 639 -11.29 -0.51 12.11
C HIS A 639 -11.40 -1.09 10.70
N PHE A 640 -10.34 -1.02 9.89
CA PHE A 640 -10.32 -1.69 8.59
C PHE A 640 -10.51 -3.21 8.73
N ARG A 641 -9.68 -3.86 9.57
CA ARG A 641 -9.74 -5.30 9.83
C ARG A 641 -11.10 -5.76 10.35
N ALA A 642 -11.64 -5.07 11.35
CA ALA A 642 -12.92 -5.42 11.96
C ALA A 642 -14.09 -5.27 10.99
N ASN A 643 -14.13 -4.19 10.19
CA ASN A 643 -15.18 -3.98 9.20
C ASN A 643 -15.11 -5.00 8.06
N ALA A 644 -13.90 -5.37 7.62
CA ALA A 644 -13.70 -6.43 6.64
C ALA A 644 -14.24 -7.77 7.14
N ALA A 645 -13.91 -8.16 8.37
CA ALA A 645 -14.42 -9.38 9.00
C ALA A 645 -15.95 -9.37 9.13
N LEU A 646 -16.54 -8.26 9.58
CA LEU A 646 -18.00 -8.10 9.67
C LEU A 646 -18.69 -8.19 8.30
N TRP A 647 -18.07 -7.64 7.26
CA TRP A 647 -18.58 -7.74 5.90
C TRP A 647 -18.56 -9.19 5.39
N SER A 648 -17.47 -9.91 5.63
CA SER A 648 -17.37 -11.35 5.30
C SER A 648 -18.44 -12.18 6.03
N LEU A 649 -18.66 -11.94 7.33
CA LEU A 649 -19.73 -12.60 8.09
C LEU A 649 -21.11 -12.37 7.47
N LYS A 650 -21.43 -11.13 7.07
CA LYS A 650 -22.70 -10.81 6.41
C LYS A 650 -22.88 -11.56 5.09
N GLN A 651 -21.80 -11.74 4.32
CA GLN A 651 -21.86 -12.51 3.08
C GLN A 651 -22.10 -14.00 3.33
N MET A 652 -21.39 -14.58 4.30
CA MET A 652 -21.57 -15.98 4.70
C MET A 652 -23.01 -16.24 5.14
N ASP A 653 -23.59 -15.35 5.96
CA ASP A 653 -24.99 -15.45 6.38
C ASP A 653 -25.97 -15.32 5.21
N ALA A 654 -25.71 -14.40 4.27
CA ALA A 654 -26.53 -14.24 3.07
C ALA A 654 -26.47 -15.48 2.16
N GLN A 655 -25.30 -16.10 2.03
CA GLN A 655 -25.10 -17.31 1.27
C GLN A 655 -25.80 -18.52 1.92
N ALA A 656 -25.63 -18.71 3.23
CA ALA A 656 -26.31 -19.77 3.98
C ALA A 656 -27.84 -19.66 3.87
N ARG A 657 -28.38 -18.42 3.87
CA ARG A 657 -29.82 -18.16 3.63
C ARG A 657 -30.27 -18.49 2.20
N LYS A 658 -29.41 -18.30 1.19
CA LYS A 658 -29.72 -18.69 -0.20
C LYS A 658 -29.71 -20.21 -0.36
N GLU A 659 -28.76 -20.89 0.27
CA GLU A 659 -28.65 -22.35 0.24
C GLU A 659 -29.80 -23.04 0.96
N SER A 660 -30.21 -22.54 2.13
CA SER A 660 -31.39 -23.06 2.85
C SER A 660 -32.70 -22.87 2.07
N LYS A 661 -32.84 -21.78 1.31
CA LYS A 661 -33.97 -21.57 0.40
C LYS A 661 -33.96 -22.54 -0.79
N LYS A 662 -32.78 -22.87 -1.33
CA LYS A 662 -32.64 -23.86 -2.43
C LYS A 662 -32.96 -25.28 -1.96
N SER A 663 -32.49 -25.70 -0.78
CA SER A 663 -32.79 -27.02 -0.21
C SER A 663 -34.25 -27.16 0.24
N GLY A 664 -34.86 -26.10 0.76
CA GLY A 664 -36.30 -26.06 1.04
C GLY A 664 -37.18 -26.18 -0.22
N SER A 665 -36.71 -25.66 -1.36
CA SER A 665 -37.40 -25.78 -2.66
C SER A 665 -37.21 -27.16 -3.31
N SER A 666 -36.11 -27.87 -3.07
CA SER A 666 -35.92 -29.23 -3.61
C SER A 666 -36.74 -30.27 -2.85
N ASN A 667 -36.83 -30.15 -1.52
CA ASN A 667 -37.64 -31.05 -0.69
C ASN A 667 -39.15 -30.95 -0.97
N LYS A 668 -39.63 -29.79 -1.41
CA LYS A 668 -41.03 -29.60 -1.82
C LYS A 668 -41.34 -30.24 -3.19
N LYS A 669 -40.36 -30.36 -4.08
CA LYS A 669 -40.52 -31.06 -5.37
C LYS A 669 -40.48 -32.58 -5.23
N THR A 670 -39.73 -33.12 -4.26
CA THR A 670 -39.70 -34.57 -3.99
C THR A 670 -40.92 -35.07 -3.21
N SER A 671 -41.62 -34.21 -2.46
CA SER A 671 -42.91 -34.59 -1.84
C SER A 671 -44.05 -34.67 -2.86
N ASP A 672 -43.99 -33.88 -3.94
CA ASP A 672 -45.02 -33.89 -5.00
C ASP A 672 -44.82 -35.01 -6.04
N THR A 673 -43.77 -35.85 -5.92
CA THR A 673 -43.55 -37.04 -6.77
C THR A 673 -43.79 -38.38 -6.06
N ARG A 674 -44.26 -38.35 -4.80
CA ARG A 674 -44.80 -39.51 -4.09
C ARG A 674 -46.23 -39.19 -3.62
N CYS A 675 -47.14 -39.10 -4.57
CA CYS A 675 -48.57 -39.29 -4.33
C CYS A 675 -49.19 -39.95 -5.55
#